data_AF-A0A7J0CCT5-F1
#
_entry.id   AF-A0A7J0CCT5-F1
#
_cell.length_a   1.000
_cell.length_b   1.000
_cell.length_c   1.000
_cell.angle_alpha   90.00
_cell.angle_beta   90.00
_cell.angle_gamma   90.00
#
_symmetry.space_group_name_H-M   'P 1'
#
loop_
_entity.id
_entity.type
_entity.pdbx_description
1 polymer ?
#
loop_
_entity_poly.entity_id
_entity_poly.type
_entity_poly.pdbx_seq_one_letter_code
_entity_poly.pdbx_strand_id
1 'polypeptide(L)'
;MLHLIWPTAGNRLENGEYDWVETSDPEAQCLTAFLHYPKSPTDKKERRDVCPVDMTQWHNFAFEWTPDALVGYVDGVEWFRESGGADADRGDIQAMPSGHLNLQLDNFTGDSGLRPAVLEVDWVRTYDIEPAGGDPTDPGGDSPVRIADVSASADDGNVPANTLDNDLSTRWSAEGDGAWIRYDLGSARTVGSVSVAWHQGDSRKNTFDIQLSDDGSSWKTVAERRTSSGGTLGQQKYDFADASARYLRIVGHGNTSNDWTSITETDIYGADSGDGGDGGDGEQSPVRTVRVADSAGLTNAFGDARAGDRIVLADGTYSIDGITGKNGTAAEPVTVVAENRGKAVIADGQLEVAASSYITFEGLTFTNSDTLKITSSNNVRLTRNHFRLTEESSLKWVVIQGANSHHNRIDHNLFEEKHQLGNFITIDGSGTQQSQHDRIDHNHFRDIGPRANNEMEAIRVGWSGISRSSGFTVVESNLFENCDGDPEIVSVKSNDNTVRYNTFRTSQGVLSQRHGNRGAFYGNFFLGQGKAGTGGIRIYGQDHKVHNNYFEGLTGTGYDAALQIDGGDVDTSGALSAHWRVYRATVVNNTFVNNVANIEIGANYSLAPVDSVIADNVVTGSRGKLINEVRKPEGMTYAGNIAWPTGSATVGVSAPAGSVRTVDPLLASDGSLYRIGAESPAIDTATGDHAFVTDDMDGQTRVVGPDAGADERSSAPVTRSPLTAADVGPSVA
;
A
#
# COMPACT_ATOMS: atom_id res chain seq x y z
N MET A 1 20.73 11.40 -21.57
CA MET A 1 19.83 10.43 -20.93
C MET A 1 19.65 9.28 -21.89
N LEU A 2 19.69 8.06 -21.39
CA LEU A 2 19.47 6.85 -22.15
C LEU A 2 18.62 5.87 -21.33
N HIS A 3 17.45 5.51 -21.85
CA HIS A 3 16.64 4.39 -21.37
C HIS A 3 16.75 3.26 -22.37
N LEU A 4 17.22 2.11 -21.90
CA LEU A 4 17.49 0.98 -22.79
C LEU A 4 17.12 -0.37 -22.18
N ILE A 5 16.93 -1.35 -23.06
CA ILE A 5 16.96 -2.77 -22.71
C ILE A 5 18.29 -3.35 -23.16
N TRP A 6 19.11 -3.81 -22.22
CA TRP A 6 20.40 -4.43 -22.50
C TRP A 6 20.29 -5.96 -22.46
N PRO A 7 20.83 -6.72 -23.42
CA PRO A 7 20.72 -8.18 -23.43
C PRO A 7 21.41 -8.79 -22.20
N THR A 8 20.74 -9.69 -21.49
CA THR A 8 21.32 -10.45 -20.37
C THR A 8 22.57 -11.22 -20.80
N ALA A 9 22.57 -11.75 -22.02
CA ALA A 9 23.72 -12.46 -22.59
C ALA A 9 24.87 -11.53 -23.04
N GLY A 10 24.69 -10.20 -22.96
CA GLY A 10 25.63 -9.19 -23.47
C GLY A 10 25.76 -9.20 -24.99
N ASN A 11 26.73 -8.47 -25.54
CA ASN A 11 27.04 -8.41 -26.97
C ASN A 11 25.86 -8.00 -27.88
N ARG A 12 25.70 -6.68 -28.05
CA ARG A 12 24.70 -6.06 -28.92
C ARG A 12 24.65 -6.60 -30.34
N LEU A 13 25.78 -6.90 -30.98
CA LEU A 13 25.78 -7.35 -32.37
C LEU A 13 25.14 -8.73 -32.54
N GLU A 14 25.24 -9.60 -31.51
CA GLU A 14 24.63 -10.93 -31.54
C GLU A 14 23.22 -10.92 -30.96
N ASN A 15 22.99 -10.18 -29.88
CA ASN A 15 21.78 -10.29 -29.08
C ASN A 15 20.86 -9.07 -29.19
N GLY A 16 21.23 -8.01 -29.91
CA GLY A 16 20.44 -6.78 -29.99
C GLY A 16 20.60 -5.90 -28.76
N GLU A 17 20.01 -4.72 -28.82
CA GLU A 17 19.91 -3.70 -27.76
C GLU A 17 18.81 -2.74 -28.16
N TYR A 18 17.94 -2.33 -27.25
CA TYR A 18 16.88 -1.40 -27.56
C TYR A 18 17.08 -0.11 -26.78
N ASP A 19 17.60 0.91 -27.44
CA ASP A 19 17.71 2.27 -26.91
C ASP A 19 16.41 2.99 -27.24
N TRP A 20 15.43 2.94 -26.35
CA TRP A 20 14.08 3.41 -26.65
C TRP A 20 13.81 4.84 -26.18
N VAL A 21 14.69 5.44 -25.38
CA VAL A 21 14.75 6.90 -25.17
C VAL A 21 16.20 7.34 -25.12
N GLU A 22 16.65 8.08 -26.12
CA GLU A 22 18.01 8.65 -26.16
C GLU A 22 17.97 10.15 -26.47
N THR A 23 18.65 10.93 -25.63
CA THR A 23 18.91 12.35 -25.86
C THR A 23 20.21 12.79 -25.20
N SER A 24 21.00 13.58 -25.93
CA SER A 24 22.26 14.16 -25.43
C SER A 24 22.14 15.63 -25.04
N ASP A 25 21.04 16.28 -25.41
CA ASP A 25 20.79 17.70 -25.13
C ASP A 25 19.30 17.97 -24.88
N PRO A 26 18.88 18.23 -23.63
CA PRO A 26 17.48 18.52 -23.32
C PRO A 26 16.99 19.81 -24.01
N GLU A 27 17.88 20.74 -24.37
CA GLU A 27 17.53 21.98 -25.07
C GLU A 27 17.16 21.74 -26.54
N ALA A 28 17.57 20.60 -27.13
CA ALA A 28 17.25 20.25 -28.51
C ALA A 28 15.78 19.80 -28.68
N GLN A 29 15.08 19.51 -27.57
CA GLN A 29 13.69 19.07 -27.52
C GLN A 29 13.35 17.90 -28.47
N CYS A 30 14.30 17.00 -28.68
CA CYS A 30 14.13 15.83 -29.52
C CYS A 30 14.59 14.59 -28.77
N LEU A 31 13.84 13.51 -28.95
CA LEU A 31 14.19 12.18 -28.49
C LEU A 31 14.44 11.29 -29.70
N THR A 32 15.41 10.38 -29.58
CA THR A 32 15.70 9.37 -30.59
C THR A 32 15.60 7.98 -29.96
N ALA A 33 15.04 7.02 -30.70
CA ALA A 33 15.14 5.60 -30.39
C ALA A 33 16.07 4.92 -31.42
N PHE A 34 17.01 4.13 -30.94
CA PHE A 34 17.88 3.25 -31.72
C PHE A 34 17.63 1.78 -31.34
N LEU A 35 16.92 1.06 -32.20
CA LEU A 35 16.53 -0.33 -31.93
C LEU A 35 17.46 -1.27 -32.72
N HIS A 36 18.47 -1.82 -32.05
CA HIS A 36 19.47 -2.69 -32.65
C HIS A 36 18.95 -4.10 -32.84
N TYR A 37 19.09 -4.62 -34.06
CA TYR A 37 18.67 -5.97 -34.38
C TYR A 37 19.64 -7.02 -33.78
N PRO A 38 19.13 -8.16 -33.28
CA PRO A 38 19.97 -9.31 -32.96
C PRO A 38 20.59 -9.92 -34.23
N LYS A 39 21.65 -10.71 -34.07
CA LYS A 39 22.39 -11.40 -35.14
C LYS A 39 22.83 -10.46 -36.27
N SER A 40 23.18 -9.22 -35.93
CA SER A 40 23.57 -8.19 -36.88
C SER A 40 25.06 -7.81 -36.77
N PRO A 41 25.97 -8.52 -37.47
CA PRO A 41 27.41 -8.22 -37.43
C PRO A 41 27.76 -6.85 -38.02
N THR A 42 26.83 -6.21 -38.74
CA THR A 42 27.00 -4.86 -39.31
C THR A 42 26.23 -3.78 -38.54
N ASP A 43 25.71 -4.10 -37.35
CA ASP A 43 25.00 -3.18 -36.46
C ASP A 43 23.79 -2.49 -37.11
N LYS A 44 22.95 -3.29 -37.79
CA LYS A 44 21.69 -2.79 -38.33
C LYS A 44 20.77 -2.42 -37.18
N LYS A 45 20.06 -1.30 -37.34
CA LYS A 45 19.14 -0.74 -36.35
C LYS A 45 18.07 0.10 -37.01
N GLU A 46 16.92 0.20 -36.35
CA GLU A 46 15.94 1.23 -36.66
C GLU A 46 16.28 2.52 -35.91
N ARG A 47 16.07 3.65 -36.57
CA ARG A 47 16.12 4.97 -35.94
C ARG A 47 14.76 5.62 -36.03
N ARG A 48 14.22 6.10 -34.91
CA ARG A 48 12.97 6.85 -34.85
C ARG A 48 13.18 8.10 -34.02
N ASP A 49 12.82 9.25 -34.57
CA ASP A 49 12.95 10.55 -33.90
C ASP A 49 11.54 11.10 -33.59
N VAL A 50 11.37 11.77 -32.46
CA VAL A 50 10.19 12.63 -32.21
C VAL A 50 10.62 13.98 -31.69
N CYS A 51 9.94 15.01 -32.19
CA CYS A 51 10.10 16.38 -31.74
C CYS A 51 8.78 17.14 -31.96
N PRO A 52 8.47 18.16 -31.14
CA PRO A 52 9.21 18.55 -29.94
C PRO A 52 8.82 17.71 -28.70
N VAL A 53 9.76 17.43 -27.81
CA VAL A 53 9.55 16.92 -26.44
C VAL A 53 10.45 17.69 -25.50
N ASP A 54 9.87 18.42 -24.54
CA ASP A 54 10.63 19.26 -23.61
C ASP A 54 11.20 18.45 -22.44
N MET A 55 12.39 17.90 -22.64
CA MET A 55 13.08 17.05 -21.68
C MET A 55 13.53 17.77 -20.39
N THR A 56 13.13 19.03 -20.18
CA THR A 56 13.24 19.73 -18.88
C THR A 56 12.00 19.55 -17.98
N GLN A 57 10.93 18.94 -18.50
CA GLN A 57 9.69 18.64 -17.78
C GLN A 57 9.58 17.14 -17.46
N TRP A 58 8.63 16.80 -16.57
CA TRP A 58 8.28 15.41 -16.29
C TRP A 58 7.49 14.80 -17.46
N HIS A 59 7.88 13.59 -17.87
CA HIS A 59 7.24 12.84 -18.94
C HIS A 59 7.03 11.38 -18.51
N ASN A 60 5.95 10.78 -19.00
CA ASN A 60 5.71 9.34 -18.86
C ASN A 60 6.19 8.63 -20.12
N PHE A 61 7.12 7.69 -19.98
CA PHE A 61 7.59 6.87 -21.09
C PHE A 61 7.15 5.42 -20.91
N ALA A 62 6.77 4.75 -22.01
CA ALA A 62 6.51 3.32 -22.02
C ALA A 62 7.15 2.64 -23.23
N PHE A 63 7.52 1.38 -23.04
CA PHE A 63 8.09 0.51 -24.07
C PHE A 63 7.47 -0.88 -23.96
N GLU A 64 6.75 -1.30 -24.98
CA GLU A 64 6.16 -2.62 -25.11
C GLU A 64 7.06 -3.48 -25.99
N TRP A 65 7.44 -4.64 -25.49
CA TRP A 65 8.20 -5.64 -26.22
C TRP A 65 7.40 -6.94 -26.26
N THR A 66 6.87 -7.25 -27.43
CA THR A 66 6.03 -8.43 -27.67
C THR A 66 6.58 -9.27 -28.81
N PRO A 67 6.10 -10.53 -28.97
CA PRO A 67 6.35 -11.30 -30.18
C PRO A 67 5.92 -10.57 -31.48
N ASP A 68 4.89 -9.72 -31.39
CA ASP A 68 4.32 -9.04 -32.56
C ASP A 68 5.08 -7.77 -32.93
N ALA A 69 5.47 -6.94 -31.96
CA ALA A 69 6.13 -5.67 -32.20
C ALA A 69 6.90 -5.13 -30.97
N LEU A 70 7.83 -4.20 -31.26
CA LEU A 70 8.36 -3.22 -30.32
C LEU A 70 7.57 -1.93 -30.46
N VAL A 71 7.02 -1.39 -29.38
CA VAL A 71 6.22 -0.16 -29.40
C VAL A 71 6.73 0.79 -28.34
N GLY A 72 6.86 2.06 -28.67
CA GLY A 72 7.22 3.08 -27.69
C GLY A 72 6.11 4.11 -27.51
N TYR A 73 6.11 4.78 -26.36
CA TYR A 73 5.16 5.83 -26.05
C TYR A 73 5.83 6.99 -25.29
N VAL A 74 5.35 8.21 -25.55
CA VAL A 74 5.63 9.42 -24.76
C VAL A 74 4.30 10.03 -24.34
N ASP A 75 4.10 10.23 -23.04
CA ASP A 75 2.88 10.76 -22.44
C ASP A 75 1.59 10.06 -22.89
N GLY A 76 1.68 8.72 -23.01
CA GLY A 76 0.57 7.86 -23.44
C GLY A 76 0.30 7.85 -24.94
N VAL A 77 1.10 8.56 -25.74
CA VAL A 77 0.96 8.60 -27.21
C VAL A 77 2.02 7.71 -27.86
N GLU A 78 1.58 6.77 -28.71
CA GLU A 78 2.49 5.93 -29.49
C GLU A 78 3.31 6.78 -30.47
N TRP A 79 4.63 6.60 -30.45
CA TRP A 79 5.56 7.33 -31.34
C TRP A 79 6.37 6.46 -32.29
N PHE A 80 6.45 5.14 -32.05
CA PHE A 80 7.01 4.18 -32.97
C PHE A 80 6.42 2.79 -32.72
N ARG A 81 6.41 1.98 -33.79
CA ARG A 81 6.07 0.57 -33.77
C ARG A 81 6.91 -0.16 -34.82
N GLU A 82 7.71 -1.11 -34.37
CA GLU A 82 8.62 -1.89 -35.22
C GLU A 82 8.33 -3.38 -35.13
N SER A 83 8.38 -4.07 -36.26
CA SER A 83 8.15 -5.51 -36.32
C SER A 83 8.90 -6.18 -37.47
N GLY A 84 9.49 -7.34 -37.22
CA GLY A 84 10.15 -8.18 -38.22
C GLY A 84 11.53 -7.66 -38.61
N GLY A 85 11.84 -7.70 -39.90
CA GLY A 85 13.03 -7.10 -40.49
C GLY A 85 14.24 -8.03 -40.64
N ALA A 86 14.13 -9.33 -40.35
CA ALA A 86 15.17 -10.31 -40.62
C ALA A 86 15.59 -10.36 -42.09
N ASP A 87 16.90 -10.45 -42.33
CA ASP A 87 17.48 -10.70 -43.66
C ASP A 87 18.81 -11.48 -43.54
N ALA A 88 19.64 -11.47 -44.59
CA ALA A 88 20.90 -12.20 -44.58
C ALA A 88 21.93 -11.68 -43.56
N ASP A 89 21.76 -10.43 -43.09
CA ASP A 89 22.71 -9.70 -42.24
C ASP A 89 22.13 -9.33 -40.86
N ARG A 90 20.91 -9.77 -40.51
CA ARG A 90 20.27 -9.56 -39.19
C ARG A 90 19.11 -10.51 -38.90
N GLY A 91 18.84 -10.77 -37.62
CA GLY A 91 17.60 -11.42 -37.14
C GLY A 91 16.41 -10.47 -37.12
N ASP A 92 15.26 -10.95 -36.65
CA ASP A 92 14.07 -10.11 -36.48
C ASP A 92 14.22 -9.18 -35.28
N ILE A 93 13.66 -7.97 -35.39
CA ILE A 93 13.88 -6.92 -34.39
C ILE A 93 13.34 -7.31 -33.03
N GLN A 94 12.29 -8.14 -32.93
CA GLN A 94 11.70 -8.59 -31.65
C GLN A 94 12.44 -9.79 -31.03
N ALA A 95 13.40 -10.39 -31.75
CA ALA A 95 14.01 -11.67 -31.39
C ALA A 95 15.24 -11.54 -30.47
N MET A 96 15.43 -10.39 -29.83
CA MET A 96 16.42 -10.22 -28.76
C MET A 96 16.14 -11.26 -27.66
N PRO A 97 17.15 -11.90 -27.05
CA PRO A 97 16.94 -12.70 -25.84
C PRO A 97 16.63 -11.80 -24.65
N SER A 98 16.25 -12.38 -23.52
CA SER A 98 16.00 -11.67 -22.25
C SER A 98 16.98 -10.52 -22.02
N GLY A 99 16.45 -9.38 -21.57
CA GLY A 99 17.23 -8.18 -21.31
C GLY A 99 16.86 -7.53 -19.98
N HIS A 100 17.67 -6.57 -19.58
CA HIS A 100 17.48 -5.78 -18.37
C HIS A 100 17.16 -4.34 -18.75
N LEU A 101 16.18 -3.74 -18.07
CA LEU A 101 15.94 -2.31 -18.15
C LEU A 101 17.09 -1.55 -17.48
N ASN A 102 17.68 -0.59 -18.19
CA ASN A 102 18.70 0.31 -17.67
C ASN A 102 18.31 1.76 -17.95
N LEU A 103 18.40 2.61 -16.93
CA LEU A 103 18.21 4.05 -17.02
C LEU A 103 19.53 4.71 -16.63
N GLN A 104 20.13 5.48 -17.54
CA GLN A 104 21.47 6.03 -17.31
C GLN A 104 21.70 7.41 -17.95
N LEU A 105 22.73 8.08 -17.45
CA LEU A 105 23.38 9.20 -18.14
C LEU A 105 24.54 8.63 -18.95
N ASP A 106 24.46 8.73 -20.27
CA ASP A 106 25.49 8.19 -21.15
C ASP A 106 26.56 9.23 -21.52
N ASN A 107 27.78 8.77 -21.77
CA ASN A 107 28.96 9.59 -22.08
C ASN A 107 29.31 9.50 -23.58
N PHE A 108 28.72 10.39 -24.37
CA PHE A 108 28.93 10.43 -25.82
C PHE A 108 30.22 11.13 -26.28
N THR A 109 30.91 11.86 -25.41
CA THR A 109 32.06 12.71 -25.80
C THR A 109 33.39 12.32 -25.14
N GLY A 110 33.40 11.23 -24.35
CA GLY A 110 34.57 10.78 -23.59
C GLY A 110 34.91 11.73 -22.44
N ASP A 111 36.18 11.79 -22.05
CA ASP A 111 36.63 12.61 -20.90
C ASP A 111 36.60 14.13 -21.16
N SER A 112 36.33 14.57 -22.38
CA SER A 112 36.27 15.99 -22.75
C SER A 112 34.88 16.40 -23.20
N GLY A 113 34.36 17.53 -22.69
CA GLY A 113 33.09 18.11 -23.15
C GLY A 113 31.86 17.75 -22.32
N LEU A 114 32.01 17.03 -21.22
CA LEU A 114 30.91 16.75 -20.29
C LEU A 114 30.54 18.01 -19.48
N ARG A 115 29.24 18.29 -19.40
CA ARG A 115 28.65 19.22 -18.42
C ARG A 115 27.99 18.42 -17.29
N PRO A 116 27.92 18.95 -16.07
CA PRO A 116 27.10 18.34 -15.02
C PRO A 116 25.66 18.13 -15.51
N ALA A 117 25.11 16.95 -15.27
CA ALA A 117 23.75 16.58 -15.62
C ALA A 117 23.13 15.78 -14.47
N VAL A 118 21.82 15.90 -14.32
CA VAL A 118 21.03 15.13 -13.37
C VAL A 118 19.95 14.41 -14.16
N LEU A 119 19.74 13.13 -13.84
CA LEU A 119 18.57 12.36 -14.27
C LEU A 119 17.74 12.10 -13.02
N GLU A 120 16.52 12.59 -13.00
CA GLU A 120 15.54 12.34 -11.94
C GLU A 120 14.51 11.32 -12.44
N VAL A 121 14.25 10.30 -11.64
CA VAL A 121 13.27 9.24 -11.93
C VAL A 121 12.38 9.11 -10.70
N ASP A 122 11.08 9.29 -10.86
CA ASP A 122 10.11 9.18 -9.76
C ASP A 122 9.77 7.71 -9.47
N TRP A 123 9.25 6.99 -10.47
CA TRP A 123 8.93 5.57 -10.39
C TRP A 123 9.16 4.85 -11.72
N VAL A 124 9.29 3.53 -11.66
CA VAL A 124 9.40 2.63 -12.82
C VAL A 124 8.59 1.37 -12.53
N ARG A 125 7.87 0.86 -13.54
CA ARG A 125 7.10 -0.38 -13.42
C ARG A 125 7.20 -1.20 -14.70
N THR A 126 7.26 -2.52 -14.54
CA THR A 126 7.23 -3.50 -15.63
C THR A 126 5.95 -4.31 -15.55
N TYR A 127 5.36 -4.61 -16.69
CA TYR A 127 4.14 -5.42 -16.80
C TYR A 127 4.41 -6.61 -17.72
N ASP A 128 3.86 -7.76 -17.38
CA ASP A 128 3.86 -8.90 -18.28
C ASP A 128 2.80 -8.68 -19.37
N ILE A 129 3.12 -9.03 -20.62
CA ILE A 129 2.18 -8.93 -21.74
C ILE A 129 1.58 -10.32 -21.97
N GLU A 130 0.26 -10.46 -21.78
CA GLU A 130 -0.43 -11.71 -22.10
C GLU A 130 -0.42 -11.97 -23.61
N PRO A 131 0.03 -13.15 -24.08
CA PRO A 131 0.16 -13.41 -25.51
C PRO A 131 -1.21 -13.60 -26.18
N ALA A 132 -1.37 -12.99 -27.35
CA ALA A 132 -2.48 -13.25 -28.25
C ALA A 132 -2.42 -14.70 -28.78
N GLY A 133 -3.18 -15.60 -28.14
CA GLY A 133 -3.56 -16.90 -28.70
C GLY A 133 -2.61 -18.07 -28.40
N GLY A 134 -2.86 -18.76 -27.27
CA GLY A 134 -2.38 -20.11 -26.98
C GLY A 134 -2.83 -20.58 -25.59
N ASP A 135 -3.77 -21.53 -25.53
CA ASP A 135 -4.35 -22.19 -24.33
C ASP A 135 -3.70 -23.59 -24.15
N PRO A 136 -3.76 -24.33 -23.00
CA PRO A 136 -4.18 -24.00 -21.62
C PRO A 136 -3.19 -24.45 -20.51
N THR A 137 -2.91 -23.61 -19.53
CA THR A 137 -2.85 -24.00 -18.09
C THR A 137 -3.10 -22.76 -17.26
N ASP A 138 -4.29 -22.71 -16.68
CA ASP A 138 -4.92 -21.65 -15.91
C ASP A 138 -4.16 -21.26 -14.62
N PRO A 139 -3.72 -20.01 -14.44
CA PRO A 139 -3.38 -19.44 -13.15
C PRO A 139 -4.49 -18.49 -12.65
N GLY A 140 -5.33 -18.97 -11.72
CA GLY A 140 -5.93 -18.16 -10.64
C GLY A 140 -7.02 -17.12 -10.94
N GLY A 141 -8.28 -17.49 -10.65
CA GLY A 141 -9.19 -16.77 -9.74
C GLY A 141 -9.86 -15.44 -10.16
N ASP A 142 -9.11 -14.41 -10.55
CA ASP A 142 -9.66 -13.03 -10.65
C ASP A 142 -9.81 -12.50 -12.08
N SER A 143 -9.32 -13.24 -13.09
CA SER A 143 -9.57 -12.91 -14.50
C SER A 143 -10.84 -13.61 -14.99
N PRO A 144 -11.73 -12.91 -15.72
CA PRO A 144 -12.87 -13.56 -16.36
C PRO A 144 -12.42 -14.72 -17.23
N VAL A 145 -13.08 -15.87 -17.06
CA VAL A 145 -12.99 -16.99 -17.98
C VAL A 145 -13.36 -16.51 -19.37
N ARG A 146 -12.46 -16.74 -20.33
CA ARG A 146 -12.70 -16.41 -21.73
C ARG A 146 -14.00 -17.07 -22.22
N ILE A 147 -14.91 -16.23 -22.72
CA ILE A 147 -16.11 -16.67 -23.42
C ILE A 147 -15.76 -16.82 -24.91
N ALA A 148 -15.96 -18.03 -25.44
CA ALA A 148 -15.67 -18.38 -26.83
C ALA A 148 -16.81 -17.98 -27.78
N ASP A 149 -18.05 -18.05 -27.33
CA ASP A 149 -19.24 -17.66 -28.12
C ASP A 149 -20.42 -17.30 -27.20
N VAL A 150 -21.37 -16.50 -27.70
CA VAL A 150 -22.58 -16.09 -26.98
C VAL A 150 -23.82 -16.19 -27.87
N SER A 151 -24.90 -16.74 -27.33
CA SER A 151 -26.18 -16.92 -28.04
C SER A 151 -27.36 -16.75 -27.09
N ALA A 152 -28.53 -16.38 -27.60
CA ALA A 152 -29.72 -16.21 -26.77
C ALA A 152 -30.96 -16.84 -27.40
N SER A 153 -32.01 -16.94 -26.59
CA SER A 153 -33.35 -17.42 -27.00
C SER A 153 -34.03 -16.54 -28.05
N ALA A 154 -33.84 -15.22 -27.93
CA ALA A 154 -34.38 -14.18 -28.80
C ALA A 154 -33.62 -12.85 -28.54
N ASP A 155 -33.86 -11.85 -29.37
CA ASP A 155 -33.46 -10.47 -29.14
C ASP A 155 -34.45 -9.49 -29.83
N ASP A 156 -34.48 -8.23 -29.39
CA ASP A 156 -35.28 -7.15 -29.98
C ASP A 156 -34.49 -6.28 -30.99
N GLY A 157 -33.35 -6.80 -31.50
CA GLY A 157 -32.32 -6.04 -32.21
C GLY A 157 -31.14 -5.64 -31.32
N ASN A 158 -31.26 -5.77 -29.99
CA ASN A 158 -30.16 -5.70 -29.03
C ASN A 158 -29.57 -7.09 -28.83
N VAL A 159 -28.50 -7.40 -29.58
CA VAL A 159 -27.99 -8.77 -29.76
C VAL A 159 -27.14 -9.28 -28.58
N PRO A 160 -26.95 -10.60 -28.43
CA PRO A 160 -26.20 -11.20 -27.32
C PRO A 160 -24.73 -10.76 -27.22
N ALA A 161 -24.10 -10.40 -28.34
CA ALA A 161 -22.70 -9.96 -28.37
C ALA A 161 -22.45 -8.65 -27.59
N ASN A 162 -23.49 -7.83 -27.40
CA ASN A 162 -23.43 -6.59 -26.64
C ASN A 162 -23.31 -6.80 -25.12
N THR A 163 -23.16 -8.04 -24.64
CA THR A 163 -22.90 -8.30 -23.22
C THR A 163 -21.44 -8.69 -22.97
N LEU A 164 -20.55 -8.44 -23.94
CA LEU A 164 -19.13 -8.83 -23.93
C LEU A 164 -18.24 -7.75 -24.59
N ASP A 165 -18.77 -6.53 -24.80
CA ASP A 165 -18.08 -5.46 -25.54
C ASP A 165 -17.47 -4.39 -24.62
N ASN A 166 -17.64 -4.53 -23.29
CA ASN A 166 -17.23 -3.58 -22.26
C ASN A 166 -17.87 -2.19 -22.42
N ASP A 167 -19.03 -2.10 -23.10
CA ASP A 167 -19.78 -0.86 -23.28
C ASP A 167 -21.14 -0.94 -22.59
N LEU A 168 -21.23 -0.36 -21.38
CA LEU A 168 -22.48 -0.33 -20.60
C LEU A 168 -23.62 0.46 -21.28
N SER A 169 -23.38 1.11 -22.43
CA SER A 169 -24.40 1.79 -23.23
C SER A 169 -25.12 0.87 -24.22
N THR A 170 -24.53 -0.27 -24.58
CA THR A 170 -25.16 -1.33 -25.38
C THR A 170 -25.78 -2.39 -24.46
N ARG A 171 -26.62 -3.28 -25.01
CA ARG A 171 -27.23 -4.38 -24.23
C ARG A 171 -27.65 -5.54 -25.11
N TRP A 172 -27.90 -6.69 -24.50
CA TRP A 172 -28.84 -7.71 -24.98
C TRP A 172 -30.21 -7.51 -24.34
N SER A 173 -31.31 -7.83 -25.04
CA SER A 173 -32.66 -7.68 -24.50
C SER A 173 -33.68 -8.66 -25.10
N ALA A 174 -34.44 -9.34 -24.24
CA ALA A 174 -35.54 -10.23 -24.64
C ALA A 174 -36.72 -10.18 -23.67
N GLU A 175 -37.95 -10.37 -24.18
CA GLU A 175 -39.20 -10.33 -23.41
C GLU A 175 -39.72 -11.74 -23.12
N GLY A 176 -40.21 -11.94 -21.90
CA GLY A 176 -40.95 -13.12 -21.48
C GLY A 176 -40.25 -13.94 -20.40
N ASP A 177 -41.05 -14.57 -19.56
CA ASP A 177 -40.58 -15.48 -18.52
C ASP A 177 -39.86 -16.69 -19.14
N GLY A 178 -38.60 -16.88 -18.78
CA GLY A 178 -37.73 -17.93 -19.32
C GLY A 178 -36.86 -17.50 -20.51
N ALA A 179 -36.87 -16.21 -20.88
CA ALA A 179 -35.90 -15.67 -21.84
C ALA A 179 -34.47 -15.89 -21.32
N TRP A 180 -33.60 -16.44 -22.16
CA TRP A 180 -32.25 -16.81 -21.74
C TRP A 180 -31.15 -16.30 -22.69
N ILE A 181 -29.97 -16.07 -22.11
CA ILE A 181 -28.68 -15.85 -22.79
C ILE A 181 -27.68 -16.90 -22.30
N ARG A 182 -26.89 -17.45 -23.22
CA ARG A 182 -25.95 -18.56 -23.03
C ARG A 182 -24.57 -18.19 -23.55
N TYR A 183 -23.57 -18.49 -22.73
CA TYR A 183 -22.15 -18.31 -23.00
C TYR A 183 -21.48 -19.69 -23.14
N ASP A 184 -20.76 -19.91 -24.25
CA ASP A 184 -19.89 -21.08 -24.47
C ASP A 184 -18.47 -20.72 -24.04
N LEU A 185 -17.90 -21.45 -23.10
CA LEU A 185 -16.54 -21.25 -22.60
C LEU A 185 -15.47 -21.91 -23.49
N GLY A 186 -15.88 -22.54 -24.60
CA GLY A 186 -15.04 -23.24 -25.58
C GLY A 186 -14.64 -24.65 -25.14
N SER A 187 -14.45 -24.86 -23.83
CA SER A 187 -14.13 -26.14 -23.19
C SER A 187 -14.78 -26.21 -21.80
N ALA A 188 -14.84 -27.41 -21.21
CA ALA A 188 -15.31 -27.55 -19.84
C ALA A 188 -14.32 -26.87 -18.88
N ARG A 189 -14.82 -25.93 -18.08
CA ARG A 189 -14.08 -25.17 -17.08
C ARG A 189 -14.84 -25.20 -15.76
N THR A 190 -14.14 -25.11 -14.64
CA THR A 190 -14.82 -24.96 -13.34
C THR A 190 -15.24 -23.51 -13.18
N VAL A 191 -16.52 -23.27 -12.96
CA VAL A 191 -17.11 -21.94 -12.86
C VAL A 191 -17.71 -21.77 -11.46
N GLY A 192 -17.43 -20.65 -10.81
CA GLY A 192 -17.92 -20.34 -9.46
C GLY A 192 -18.85 -19.12 -9.41
N SER A 193 -18.64 -18.14 -10.30
CA SER A 193 -19.45 -16.93 -10.25
C SER A 193 -19.65 -16.26 -11.61
N VAL A 194 -20.63 -15.36 -11.67
CA VAL A 194 -20.90 -14.51 -12.83
C VAL A 194 -21.16 -13.08 -12.38
N SER A 195 -20.52 -12.10 -13.00
CA SER A 195 -20.76 -10.68 -12.78
C SER A 195 -21.63 -10.13 -13.90
N VAL A 196 -22.80 -9.60 -13.56
CA VAL A 196 -23.79 -9.13 -14.55
C VAL A 196 -24.13 -7.67 -14.31
N ALA A 197 -24.00 -6.84 -15.34
CA ALA A 197 -24.54 -5.49 -15.36
C ALA A 197 -25.92 -5.50 -16.03
N TRP A 198 -26.88 -4.85 -15.37
CA TRP A 198 -28.28 -4.84 -15.81
C TRP A 198 -28.63 -3.50 -16.41
N HIS A 199 -29.36 -3.50 -17.54
CA HIS A 199 -29.86 -2.25 -18.11
C HIS A 199 -30.85 -1.60 -17.14
N GLN A 200 -30.62 -0.32 -16.81
CA GLN A 200 -31.35 0.40 -15.75
C GLN A 200 -31.27 -0.31 -14.38
N GLY A 201 -30.16 -0.99 -14.10
CA GLY A 201 -29.92 -1.73 -12.86
C GLY A 201 -29.83 -0.85 -11.60
N ASP A 202 -29.84 0.47 -11.74
CA ASP A 202 -29.92 1.49 -10.69
C ASP A 202 -31.36 1.92 -10.36
N SER A 203 -32.34 1.43 -11.12
CA SER A 203 -33.76 1.76 -10.96
C SER A 203 -34.70 0.56 -11.09
N ARG A 204 -34.21 -0.57 -11.63
CA ARG A 204 -34.95 -1.83 -11.78
C ARG A 204 -34.22 -2.99 -11.13
N LYS A 205 -34.98 -3.90 -10.51
CA LYS A 205 -34.44 -5.20 -10.05
C LYS A 205 -34.88 -6.29 -11.01
N ASN A 206 -33.95 -7.10 -11.48
CA ASN A 206 -34.20 -8.24 -12.37
C ASN A 206 -34.24 -9.53 -11.55
N THR A 207 -35.17 -10.43 -11.84
CA THR A 207 -35.22 -11.78 -11.26
C THR A 207 -34.71 -12.79 -12.28
N PHE A 208 -33.81 -13.67 -11.89
CA PHE A 208 -33.14 -14.59 -12.82
C PHE A 208 -32.60 -15.86 -12.14
N ASP A 209 -32.37 -16.89 -12.96
CA ASP A 209 -31.62 -18.10 -12.61
C ASP A 209 -30.25 -18.09 -13.32
N ILE A 210 -29.28 -18.80 -12.73
CA ILE A 210 -28.02 -19.18 -13.37
C ILE A 210 -27.99 -20.70 -13.50
N GLN A 211 -27.66 -21.18 -14.70
CA GLN A 211 -27.63 -22.59 -15.05
C GLN A 211 -26.33 -22.97 -15.75
N LEU A 212 -25.88 -24.20 -15.53
CA LEU A 212 -24.68 -24.77 -16.13
C LEU A 212 -25.01 -26.01 -16.96
N SER A 213 -24.19 -26.28 -17.98
CA SER A 213 -24.31 -27.46 -18.84
C SER A 213 -22.97 -27.90 -19.44
N ASP A 214 -22.75 -29.20 -19.57
CA ASP A 214 -21.61 -29.77 -20.29
C ASP A 214 -21.86 -29.87 -21.80
N ASP A 215 -23.12 -30.07 -22.21
CA ASP A 215 -23.50 -30.42 -23.58
C ASP A 215 -24.34 -29.35 -24.30
N GLY A 216 -24.76 -28.31 -23.58
CA GLY A 216 -25.56 -27.19 -24.10
C GLY A 216 -27.06 -27.50 -24.25
N SER A 217 -27.51 -28.69 -23.83
CA SER A 217 -28.89 -29.20 -23.96
C SER A 217 -29.51 -29.64 -22.63
N SER A 218 -28.71 -30.21 -21.72
CA SER A 218 -29.08 -30.65 -20.38
C SER A 218 -28.57 -29.64 -19.35
N TRP A 219 -29.47 -29.03 -18.59
CA TRP A 219 -29.13 -27.88 -17.74
C TRP A 219 -29.36 -28.15 -16.26
N LYS A 220 -28.42 -27.71 -15.42
CA LYS A 220 -28.52 -27.71 -13.96
C LYS A 220 -28.57 -26.28 -13.45
N THR A 221 -29.61 -25.92 -12.70
CA THR A 221 -29.67 -24.62 -12.01
C THR A 221 -28.69 -24.61 -10.83
N VAL A 222 -27.80 -23.62 -10.80
CA VAL A 222 -26.80 -23.40 -9.74
C VAL A 222 -27.13 -22.18 -8.87
N ALA A 223 -27.91 -21.24 -9.40
CA ALA A 223 -28.54 -20.19 -8.61
C ALA A 223 -29.98 -20.02 -9.08
N GLU A 224 -30.95 -20.16 -8.18
CA GLU A 224 -32.38 -20.06 -8.50
C GLU A 224 -32.96 -18.76 -7.95
N ARG A 225 -33.79 -18.08 -8.76
CA ARG A 225 -34.63 -16.92 -8.41
C ARG A 225 -33.85 -15.79 -7.73
N ARG A 226 -32.61 -15.55 -8.16
CA ARG A 226 -31.78 -14.43 -7.71
C ARG A 226 -32.42 -13.12 -8.15
N THR A 227 -32.16 -12.05 -7.39
CA THR A 227 -32.66 -10.71 -7.71
C THR A 227 -31.52 -9.71 -7.68
N SER A 228 -31.40 -8.86 -8.70
CA SER A 228 -30.40 -7.80 -8.74
C SER A 228 -30.68 -6.68 -7.74
N SER A 229 -29.65 -5.90 -7.36
CA SER A 229 -29.76 -4.90 -6.29
C SER A 229 -30.74 -3.78 -6.57
N GLY A 230 -30.85 -3.34 -7.83
CA GLY A 230 -31.59 -2.15 -8.23
C GLY A 230 -30.90 -0.84 -7.85
N GLY A 231 -29.59 -0.84 -7.58
CA GLY A 231 -28.83 0.33 -7.13
C GLY A 231 -27.56 0.65 -7.91
N THR A 232 -27.27 -0.04 -9.03
CA THR A 232 -26.07 0.23 -9.83
C THR A 232 -26.24 -0.13 -11.31
N LEU A 233 -25.60 0.64 -12.19
CA LEU A 233 -25.43 0.31 -13.61
C LEU A 233 -24.20 -0.58 -13.86
N GLY A 234 -23.30 -0.70 -12.89
CA GLY A 234 -22.12 -1.58 -12.97
C GLY A 234 -22.47 -3.04 -12.74
N GLN A 235 -21.51 -3.93 -13.02
CA GLN A 235 -21.69 -5.36 -12.83
C GLN A 235 -21.82 -5.72 -11.35
N GLN A 236 -22.67 -6.71 -11.07
CA GLN A 236 -22.86 -7.30 -9.75
C GLN A 236 -22.44 -8.76 -9.82
N LYS A 237 -21.53 -9.17 -8.93
CA LYS A 237 -21.06 -10.56 -8.83
C LYS A 237 -22.12 -11.43 -8.16
N TYR A 238 -22.43 -12.57 -8.78
CA TYR A 238 -23.34 -13.59 -8.29
C TYR A 238 -22.58 -14.91 -8.18
N ASP A 239 -22.22 -15.25 -6.95
CA ASP A 239 -21.54 -16.49 -6.60
C ASP A 239 -22.50 -17.68 -6.48
N PHE A 240 -22.03 -18.87 -6.87
CA PHE A 240 -22.75 -20.14 -6.81
C PHE A 240 -21.78 -21.32 -6.59
N ALA A 241 -22.31 -22.48 -6.19
CA ALA A 241 -21.46 -23.63 -5.93
C ALA A 241 -20.65 -24.03 -7.19
N ASP A 242 -19.32 -24.00 -7.05
CA ASP A 242 -18.37 -24.35 -8.10
C ASP A 242 -18.74 -25.65 -8.80
N ALA A 243 -18.80 -25.58 -10.12
CA ALA A 243 -19.07 -26.76 -10.93
C ALA A 243 -18.36 -26.66 -12.27
N SER A 244 -17.88 -27.81 -12.74
CA SER A 244 -17.38 -27.94 -14.11
C SER A 244 -18.54 -27.85 -15.08
N ALA A 245 -18.39 -27.00 -16.11
CA ALA A 245 -19.34 -26.85 -17.19
C ALA A 245 -18.64 -26.27 -18.42
N ARG A 246 -19.17 -26.53 -19.61
CA ARG A 246 -18.76 -25.82 -20.84
C ARG A 246 -19.62 -24.60 -21.11
N TYR A 247 -20.89 -24.65 -20.71
CA TYR A 247 -21.86 -23.60 -20.97
C TYR A 247 -22.44 -23.05 -19.68
N LEU A 248 -22.55 -21.72 -19.60
CA LEU A 248 -23.32 -21.01 -18.58
C LEU A 248 -24.52 -20.33 -19.25
N ARG A 249 -25.68 -20.34 -18.59
CA ARG A 249 -26.90 -19.69 -19.06
C ARG A 249 -27.53 -18.88 -17.95
N ILE A 250 -27.86 -17.62 -18.25
CA ILE A 250 -28.70 -16.77 -17.41
C ILE A 250 -30.12 -16.84 -17.96
N VAL A 251 -31.08 -17.19 -17.11
CA VAL A 251 -32.50 -17.28 -17.47
C VAL A 251 -33.25 -16.18 -16.71
N GLY A 252 -33.82 -15.24 -17.43
CA GLY A 252 -34.56 -14.13 -16.84
C GLY A 252 -36.03 -14.44 -16.62
N HIS A 253 -36.58 -13.84 -15.55
CA HIS A 253 -37.97 -13.95 -15.11
C HIS A 253 -38.62 -12.56 -15.01
N GLY A 254 -38.15 -11.61 -15.81
CA GLY A 254 -38.59 -10.22 -15.80
C GLY A 254 -37.91 -9.36 -14.74
N ASN A 255 -38.40 -8.12 -14.61
CA ASN A 255 -37.91 -7.12 -13.68
C ASN A 255 -39.07 -6.41 -12.98
N THR A 256 -38.74 -5.51 -12.04
CA THR A 256 -39.73 -4.78 -11.24
C THR A 256 -40.69 -3.89 -12.05
N SER A 257 -40.46 -3.67 -13.35
CA SER A 257 -41.32 -2.88 -14.22
C SER A 257 -42.10 -3.70 -15.26
N ASN A 258 -41.54 -4.79 -15.79
CA ASN A 258 -42.13 -5.59 -16.85
C ASN A 258 -41.41 -6.95 -17.02
N ASP A 259 -41.85 -7.76 -17.98
CA ASP A 259 -41.35 -9.13 -18.20
C ASP A 259 -40.05 -9.20 -19.03
N TRP A 260 -39.33 -8.07 -19.18
CA TRP A 260 -38.09 -8.02 -19.96
C TRP A 260 -36.87 -8.39 -19.14
N THR A 261 -35.91 -9.04 -19.79
CA THR A 261 -34.55 -9.27 -19.30
C THR A 261 -33.57 -8.53 -20.18
N SER A 262 -32.77 -7.65 -19.60
CA SER A 262 -31.85 -6.80 -20.34
C SER A 262 -30.51 -6.67 -19.62
N ILE A 263 -29.44 -7.13 -20.27
CA ILE A 263 -28.08 -7.24 -19.71
C ILE A 263 -27.13 -6.39 -20.56
N THR A 264 -26.31 -5.56 -19.92
CA THR A 264 -25.34 -4.69 -20.59
C THR A 264 -23.94 -5.29 -20.62
N GLU A 265 -23.55 -6.08 -19.60
CA GLU A 265 -22.20 -6.69 -19.57
C GLU A 265 -22.22 -7.97 -18.73
N THR A 266 -21.40 -8.96 -19.08
CA THR A 266 -21.30 -10.22 -18.34
C THR A 266 -19.90 -10.81 -18.36
N ASP A 267 -19.34 -10.98 -17.17
CA ASP A 267 -18.11 -11.73 -16.95
C ASP A 267 -18.41 -13.03 -16.20
N ILE A 268 -17.75 -14.12 -16.60
CA ILE A 268 -17.86 -15.42 -15.94
C ILE A 268 -16.51 -15.70 -15.30
N TYR A 269 -16.48 -16.15 -14.05
CA TYR A 269 -15.23 -16.42 -13.35
C TYR A 269 -15.12 -17.90 -13.01
N GLY A 270 -13.88 -18.34 -12.80
CA GLY A 270 -13.58 -19.70 -12.38
C GLY A 270 -14.18 -20.02 -11.01
N ALA A 271 -13.93 -21.23 -10.54
CA ALA A 271 -14.16 -21.55 -9.14
C ALA A 271 -13.38 -20.60 -8.23
N ASP A 272 -14.08 -19.84 -7.39
CA ASP A 272 -13.46 -19.18 -6.25
C ASP A 272 -13.13 -20.32 -5.28
N SER A 273 -11.86 -20.62 -5.02
CA SER A 273 -11.49 -21.74 -4.13
C SER A 273 -12.02 -21.50 -2.71
N GLY A 274 -13.25 -21.93 -2.45
CA GLY A 274 -13.97 -21.69 -1.21
C GLY A 274 -14.00 -22.91 -0.30
N ASP A 275 -13.54 -22.74 0.94
CA ASP A 275 -14.31 -23.21 2.09
C ASP A 275 -14.39 -22.06 3.12
N GLY A 276 -15.56 -21.92 3.72
CA GLY A 276 -16.01 -20.68 4.36
C GLY A 276 -15.32 -20.34 5.67
N GLY A 277 -15.06 -19.05 5.87
CA GLY A 277 -14.77 -18.46 7.18
C GLY A 277 -13.91 -17.21 7.11
N ASP A 278 -14.57 -16.06 6.99
CA ASP A 278 -14.13 -14.76 7.53
C ASP A 278 -12.81 -14.21 6.99
N GLY A 279 -12.93 -13.28 6.01
CA GLY A 279 -11.95 -12.35 5.44
C GLY A 279 -10.46 -12.71 5.51
N GLY A 280 -9.74 -12.55 4.41
CA GLY A 280 -8.29 -12.70 4.43
C GLY A 280 -7.71 -12.79 3.04
N ASP A 281 -6.70 -11.97 2.79
CA ASP A 281 -5.87 -11.94 1.58
C ASP A 281 -5.57 -13.35 1.04
N GLY A 282 -5.66 -13.51 -0.29
CA GLY A 282 -5.64 -14.78 -1.01
C GLY A 282 -4.62 -15.82 -0.54
N GLU A 283 -5.11 -16.98 -0.11
CA GLU A 283 -4.33 -18.22 0.02
C GLU A 283 -4.81 -19.24 -1.02
N GLN A 284 -3.90 -19.61 -1.94
CA GLN A 284 -4.05 -20.78 -2.79
C GLN A 284 -4.11 -22.05 -1.94
N SER A 285 -4.91 -23.05 -2.36
CA SER A 285 -4.95 -24.35 -1.68
C SER A 285 -3.57 -25.01 -1.66
N PRO A 286 -3.12 -25.54 -0.51
CA PRO A 286 -1.76 -26.04 -0.37
C PRO A 286 -1.52 -27.30 -1.19
N VAL A 287 -0.37 -27.36 -1.85
CA VAL A 287 0.12 -28.53 -2.60
C VAL A 287 0.23 -29.74 -1.67
N ARG A 288 0.57 -29.53 -0.39
CA ARG A 288 0.68 -30.59 0.62
C ARG A 288 0.30 -30.10 2.01
N THR A 289 -0.65 -30.77 2.66
CA THR A 289 -0.97 -30.52 4.09
C THR A 289 -0.19 -31.47 4.99
N VAL A 290 0.53 -30.92 5.97
CA VAL A 290 1.30 -31.64 7.00
C VAL A 290 0.67 -31.35 8.36
N ARG A 291 0.00 -32.34 8.96
CA ARG A 291 -0.58 -32.19 10.32
C ARG A 291 0.47 -32.48 11.39
N VAL A 292 0.55 -31.62 12.39
CA VAL A 292 1.52 -31.66 13.48
C VAL A 292 0.79 -31.63 14.82
N ALA A 293 1.05 -32.64 15.68
CA ALA A 293 0.39 -32.77 16.98
C ALA A 293 1.32 -32.56 18.19
N ASP A 294 2.64 -32.40 17.96
CA ASP A 294 3.64 -32.19 19.00
C ASP A 294 4.87 -31.44 18.45
N SER A 295 5.78 -31.03 19.35
CA SER A 295 6.99 -30.28 18.99
C SER A 295 7.92 -31.07 18.06
N ALA A 296 8.04 -32.39 18.22
CA ALA A 296 8.91 -33.20 17.38
C ALA A 296 8.39 -33.26 15.93
N GLY A 297 7.06 -33.36 15.77
CA GLY A 297 6.40 -33.23 14.48
C GLY A 297 6.62 -31.86 13.85
N LEU A 298 6.62 -30.79 14.64
CA LEU A 298 6.86 -29.42 14.15
C LEU A 298 8.28 -29.26 13.63
N THR A 299 9.28 -29.70 14.40
CA THR A 299 10.69 -29.68 13.99
C THR A 299 10.90 -30.47 12.69
N ASN A 300 10.30 -31.66 12.57
CA ASN A 300 10.38 -32.47 11.36
C ASN A 300 9.71 -31.77 10.17
N ALA A 301 8.53 -31.17 10.37
CA ALA A 301 7.80 -30.46 9.33
C ALA A 301 8.59 -29.24 8.82
N PHE A 302 9.24 -28.48 9.70
CA PHE A 302 10.13 -27.37 9.30
C PHE A 302 11.34 -27.87 8.51
N GLY A 303 11.96 -28.97 8.95
CA GLY A 303 13.07 -29.61 8.25
C GLY A 303 12.71 -30.08 6.84
N ASP A 304 11.47 -30.52 6.63
CA ASP A 304 10.96 -31.07 5.37
C ASP A 304 10.13 -30.08 4.53
N ALA A 305 9.99 -28.84 4.98
CA ALA A 305 9.16 -27.82 4.32
C ALA A 305 9.60 -27.54 2.87
N ARG A 306 8.62 -27.35 1.99
CA ARG A 306 8.69 -27.09 0.54
C ARG A 306 7.60 -26.10 0.15
N ALA A 307 7.78 -25.41 -0.97
CA ALA A 307 6.76 -24.52 -1.53
C ALA A 307 5.38 -25.20 -1.59
N GLY A 308 4.35 -24.46 -1.18
CA GLY A 308 2.96 -24.91 -1.14
C GLY A 308 2.59 -25.80 0.04
N ASP A 309 3.51 -26.04 0.98
CA ASP A 309 3.19 -26.79 2.20
C ASP A 309 2.30 -25.98 3.14
N ARG A 310 1.26 -26.63 3.68
CA ARG A 310 0.48 -26.15 4.83
C ARG A 310 0.72 -27.03 6.04
N ILE A 311 1.53 -26.53 6.96
CA ILE A 311 1.85 -27.17 8.24
C ILE A 311 0.77 -26.74 9.25
N VAL A 312 -0.12 -27.67 9.61
CA VAL A 312 -1.27 -27.42 10.50
C VAL A 312 -0.96 -27.96 11.90
N LEU A 313 -0.88 -27.06 12.88
CA LEU A 313 -0.65 -27.40 14.28
C LEU A 313 -2.00 -27.65 14.96
N ALA A 314 -2.19 -28.85 15.51
CA ALA A 314 -3.33 -29.16 16.36
C ALA A 314 -3.34 -28.29 17.63
N ASP A 315 -4.47 -28.28 18.33
CA ASP A 315 -4.56 -27.63 19.65
C ASP A 315 -3.54 -28.24 20.61
N GLY A 316 -2.71 -27.40 21.23
CA GLY A 316 -1.64 -27.89 22.09
C GLY A 316 -0.58 -26.86 22.43
N THR A 317 0.42 -27.33 23.16
CA THR A 317 1.59 -26.53 23.55
C THR A 317 2.83 -27.07 22.87
N TYR A 318 3.62 -26.18 22.27
CA TYR A 318 4.75 -26.50 21.43
C TYR A 318 6.01 -25.78 21.92
N SER A 319 7.14 -26.47 21.76
CA SER A 319 8.45 -25.83 21.68
C SER A 319 8.77 -25.67 20.19
N ILE A 320 9.26 -24.50 19.78
CA ILE A 320 9.50 -24.16 18.38
C ILE A 320 11.00 -24.03 18.08
N ASP A 321 11.39 -24.54 16.92
CA ASP A 321 12.73 -24.38 16.36
C ASP A 321 12.72 -23.40 15.18
N GLY A 322 13.92 -23.01 14.71
CA GLY A 322 14.06 -22.18 13.51
C GLY A 322 13.75 -22.91 12.19
N ILE A 323 13.34 -22.15 11.19
CA ILE A 323 13.19 -22.60 9.80
C ILE A 323 14.25 -21.91 8.95
N THR A 324 15.13 -22.69 8.31
CA THR A 324 16.30 -22.17 7.59
C THR A 324 16.39 -22.69 6.17
N GLY A 325 16.64 -21.81 5.20
CA GLY A 325 16.81 -22.18 3.80
C GLY A 325 15.53 -22.67 3.12
N LYS A 326 14.35 -22.29 3.63
CA LYS A 326 13.06 -22.72 3.11
C LYS A 326 12.41 -21.61 2.30
N ASN A 327 11.97 -21.93 1.10
CA ASN A 327 11.49 -20.93 0.16
C ASN A 327 10.20 -21.45 -0.46
N GLY A 328 9.10 -20.77 -0.15
CA GLY A 328 7.88 -20.84 -0.95
C GLY A 328 8.00 -19.96 -2.20
N THR A 329 6.87 -19.75 -2.85
CA THR A 329 6.72 -18.72 -3.89
C THR A 329 5.48 -17.88 -3.58
N ALA A 330 5.25 -16.80 -4.32
CA ALA A 330 4.04 -16.01 -4.18
C ALA A 330 2.77 -16.84 -4.41
N ALA A 331 2.82 -17.79 -5.36
CA ALA A 331 1.72 -18.71 -5.63
C ALA A 331 1.65 -19.83 -4.58
N GLU A 332 2.80 -20.39 -4.21
CA GLU A 332 2.90 -21.56 -3.34
C GLU A 332 3.70 -21.23 -2.07
N PRO A 333 3.16 -20.40 -1.15
CA PRO A 333 3.85 -20.09 0.10
C PRO A 333 3.91 -21.33 1.00
N VAL A 334 4.88 -21.35 1.91
CA VAL A 334 4.85 -22.27 3.06
C VAL A 334 3.99 -21.63 4.14
N THR A 335 2.95 -22.31 4.59
CA THR A 335 2.05 -21.80 5.65
C THR A 335 2.18 -22.65 6.90
N VAL A 336 2.29 -22.00 8.06
CA VAL A 336 2.35 -22.61 9.39
C VAL A 336 1.18 -22.06 10.19
N VAL A 337 0.14 -22.86 10.34
CA VAL A 337 -1.17 -22.40 10.81
C VAL A 337 -1.61 -23.18 12.04
N ALA A 338 -2.30 -22.51 12.97
CA ALA A 338 -3.08 -23.23 13.98
C ALA A 338 -4.33 -23.86 13.34
N GLU A 339 -4.67 -25.10 13.72
CA GLU A 339 -5.94 -25.73 13.33
C GLU A 339 -7.13 -24.93 13.84
N ASN A 340 -7.06 -24.49 15.10
CA ASN A 340 -7.99 -23.54 15.69
C ASN A 340 -7.20 -22.31 16.17
N ARG A 341 -7.54 -21.13 15.64
CA ARG A 341 -6.84 -19.87 15.93
C ARG A 341 -6.66 -19.66 17.44
N GLY A 342 -5.43 -19.39 17.84
CA GLY A 342 -5.00 -19.14 19.21
C GLY A 342 -4.83 -20.39 20.08
N LYS A 343 -5.13 -21.60 19.58
CA LYS A 343 -5.07 -22.86 20.36
C LYS A 343 -3.76 -23.63 20.20
N ALA A 344 -2.96 -23.34 19.17
CA ALA A 344 -1.57 -23.78 19.10
C ALA A 344 -0.68 -22.75 19.82
N VAL A 345 -0.21 -23.10 21.01
CA VAL A 345 0.57 -22.22 21.90
C VAL A 345 2.06 -22.55 21.80
N ILE A 346 2.85 -21.60 21.33
CA ILE A 346 4.31 -21.64 21.36
C ILE A 346 4.77 -21.15 22.74
N ALA A 347 5.12 -22.08 23.63
CA ALA A 347 5.48 -21.78 25.01
C ALA A 347 6.99 -21.84 25.29
N ASP A 348 7.77 -22.40 24.37
CA ASP A 348 9.21 -22.59 24.52
C ASP A 348 9.91 -22.54 23.16
N GLY A 349 11.24 -22.36 23.17
CA GLY A 349 12.06 -22.28 21.97
C GLY A 349 12.08 -20.91 21.28
N GLN A 350 12.90 -20.80 20.23
CA GLN A 350 13.11 -19.57 19.46
C GLN A 350 12.79 -19.81 17.99
N LEU A 351 11.75 -19.14 17.50
CA LEU A 351 11.48 -19.09 16.07
C LEU A 351 12.46 -18.13 15.39
N GLU A 352 13.39 -18.67 14.62
CA GLU A 352 14.21 -17.91 13.67
C GLU A 352 13.93 -18.38 12.25
N VAL A 353 13.36 -17.49 11.43
CA VAL A 353 13.21 -17.65 9.98
C VAL A 353 14.47 -17.11 9.32
N ALA A 354 15.36 -17.99 8.84
CA ALA A 354 16.66 -17.60 8.32
C ALA A 354 16.85 -17.99 6.85
N ALA A 355 17.42 -17.09 6.04
CA ALA A 355 17.73 -17.34 4.62
C ALA A 355 16.55 -17.97 3.85
N SER A 356 15.34 -17.46 4.08
CA SER A 356 14.08 -18.07 3.67
C SER A 356 13.16 -17.05 3.01
N SER A 357 12.14 -17.51 2.29
CA SER A 357 11.15 -16.63 1.66
C SER A 357 9.76 -17.24 1.52
N TYR A 358 8.74 -16.38 1.43
CA TYR A 358 7.33 -16.78 1.26
C TYR A 358 6.87 -17.79 2.32
N ILE A 359 7.03 -17.40 3.59
CA ILE A 359 6.59 -18.20 4.74
C ILE A 359 5.58 -17.40 5.56
N THR A 360 4.41 -17.97 5.79
CA THR A 360 3.34 -17.37 6.60
C THR A 360 3.19 -18.13 7.91
N PHE A 361 3.14 -17.40 9.03
CA PHE A 361 2.74 -17.92 10.34
C PHE A 361 1.40 -17.30 10.73
N GLU A 362 0.38 -18.15 10.87
CA GLU A 362 -0.99 -17.72 11.11
C GLU A 362 -1.62 -18.34 12.35
N GLY A 363 -2.26 -17.49 13.15
CA GLY A 363 -3.19 -17.95 14.18
C GLY A 363 -2.53 -18.60 15.40
N LEU A 364 -1.23 -18.43 15.60
CA LEU A 364 -0.48 -18.97 16.72
C LEU A 364 -0.54 -18.04 17.94
N THR A 365 -0.38 -18.61 19.14
CA THR A 365 -0.19 -17.85 20.37
C THR A 365 1.26 -18.01 20.84
N PHE A 366 2.01 -16.92 21.00
CA PHE A 366 3.40 -16.92 21.48
C PHE A 366 3.47 -16.46 22.94
N THR A 367 3.94 -17.35 23.82
CA THR A 367 4.19 -17.07 25.25
C THR A 367 5.61 -17.44 25.71
N ASN A 368 6.46 -17.87 24.77
CA ASN A 368 7.86 -18.21 25.01
C ASN A 368 8.66 -16.99 25.50
N SER A 369 9.91 -17.21 25.90
CA SER A 369 10.80 -16.18 26.46
C SER A 369 11.90 -15.70 25.52
N ASP A 370 11.82 -16.08 24.24
CA ASP A 370 12.85 -15.80 23.24
C ASP A 370 12.30 -14.95 22.08
N THR A 371 13.15 -14.06 21.57
CA THR A 371 12.86 -13.23 20.40
C THR A 371 12.55 -14.08 19.16
N LEU A 372 11.46 -13.78 18.47
CA LEU A 372 11.20 -14.24 17.10
C LEU A 372 12.05 -13.42 16.12
N LYS A 373 12.81 -14.09 15.26
CA LYS A 373 13.73 -13.45 14.30
C LYS A 373 13.34 -13.78 12.87
N ILE A 374 13.41 -12.77 12.00
CA ILE A 374 13.40 -12.91 10.54
C ILE A 374 14.79 -12.42 10.08
N THR A 375 15.69 -13.36 9.79
CA THR A 375 17.10 -13.08 9.48
C THR A 375 17.38 -13.35 8.00
N SER A 376 17.84 -12.33 7.27
CA SER A 376 18.18 -12.42 5.83
C SER A 376 17.09 -13.10 5.00
N SER A 377 15.84 -12.72 5.24
CA SER A 377 14.64 -13.38 4.71
C SER A 377 13.61 -12.35 4.24
N ASN A 378 12.81 -12.72 3.25
CA ASN A 378 11.86 -11.81 2.61
C ASN A 378 10.50 -12.46 2.34
N ASN A 379 9.46 -11.66 2.13
CA ASN A 379 8.10 -12.18 1.93
C ASN A 379 7.65 -13.10 3.07
N VAL A 380 8.14 -12.88 4.30
CA VAL A 380 7.67 -13.59 5.49
C VAL A 380 6.49 -12.83 6.07
N ARG A 381 5.40 -13.54 6.38
CA ARG A 381 4.18 -12.96 6.95
C ARG A 381 3.91 -13.51 8.34
N LEU A 382 3.72 -12.63 9.33
CA LEU A 382 3.18 -12.97 10.65
C LEU A 382 1.77 -12.39 10.72
N THR A 383 0.74 -13.24 10.66
CA THR A 383 -0.64 -12.77 10.64
C THR A 383 -1.56 -13.44 11.65
N ARG A 384 -2.53 -12.70 12.21
CA ARG A 384 -3.55 -13.23 13.13
C ARG A 384 -3.00 -13.94 14.37
N ASN A 385 -1.79 -13.62 14.79
CA ASN A 385 -1.17 -14.21 15.97
C ASN A 385 -1.46 -13.39 17.22
N HIS A 386 -1.28 -14.03 18.38
CA HIS A 386 -1.30 -13.38 19.68
C HIS A 386 0.09 -13.48 20.31
N PHE A 387 0.75 -12.34 20.50
CA PHE A 387 2.03 -12.24 21.19
C PHE A 387 1.81 -11.75 22.62
N ARG A 388 2.23 -12.56 23.58
CA ARG A 388 2.31 -12.25 25.01
C ARG A 388 3.49 -13.00 25.62
N LEU A 389 4.69 -12.65 25.16
CA LEU A 389 5.93 -13.35 25.54
C LEU A 389 6.23 -13.16 27.03
N THR A 390 6.93 -14.14 27.61
CA THR A 390 7.31 -14.11 29.03
C THR A 390 8.67 -13.41 29.18
N GLU A 391 8.69 -12.28 29.89
CA GLU A 391 9.86 -11.41 30.00
C GLU A 391 10.51 -11.46 31.39
N GLU A 392 11.67 -12.13 31.50
CA GLU A 392 12.49 -12.12 32.73
C GLU A 392 13.52 -10.97 32.73
N SER A 393 13.80 -10.39 31.56
CA SER A 393 14.74 -9.29 31.35
C SER A 393 14.42 -8.57 30.03
N SER A 394 15.27 -7.63 29.61
CA SER A 394 15.12 -6.93 28.33
C SER A 394 14.94 -7.91 27.16
N LEU A 395 13.86 -7.76 26.39
CA LEU A 395 13.48 -8.64 25.31
C LEU A 395 12.81 -7.87 24.17
N LYS A 396 13.34 -8.01 22.96
CA LYS A 396 12.61 -7.64 21.73
C LYS A 396 11.78 -8.83 21.29
N TRP A 397 10.50 -8.64 20.97
CA TRP A 397 9.64 -9.77 20.66
C TRP A 397 9.79 -10.23 19.22
N VAL A 398 9.70 -9.32 18.26
CA VAL A 398 9.92 -9.60 16.83
C VAL A 398 11.04 -8.72 16.29
N VAL A 399 12.04 -9.34 15.62
CA VAL A 399 13.17 -8.64 15.00
C VAL A 399 13.33 -9.07 13.54
N ILE A 400 13.30 -8.11 12.62
CA ILE A 400 13.70 -8.30 11.22
C ILE A 400 15.12 -7.76 11.04
N GLN A 401 16.03 -8.60 10.55
CA GLN A 401 17.47 -8.28 10.46
C GLN A 401 18.14 -9.08 9.34
N GLY A 402 19.43 -8.85 9.12
CA GLY A 402 20.22 -9.55 8.12
C GLY A 402 20.22 -8.87 6.75
N ALA A 403 21.15 -9.28 5.89
CA ALA A 403 21.23 -8.77 4.52
C ALA A 403 20.12 -9.38 3.66
N ASN A 404 19.60 -8.62 2.70
CA ASN A 404 18.51 -9.03 1.81
C ASN A 404 17.18 -9.32 2.52
N SER A 405 16.97 -8.79 3.72
CA SER A 405 15.63 -8.76 4.32
C SER A 405 14.80 -7.65 3.69
N HIS A 406 13.61 -8.00 3.22
CA HIS A 406 12.68 -7.07 2.59
C HIS A 406 11.27 -7.67 2.44
N HIS A 407 10.27 -6.83 2.18
CA HIS A 407 8.90 -7.25 1.83
C HIS A 407 8.26 -8.20 2.85
N ASN A 408 8.63 -8.11 4.13
CA ASN A 408 7.98 -8.87 5.18
C ASN A 408 6.73 -8.14 5.65
N ARG A 409 5.74 -8.88 6.15
CA ARG A 409 4.47 -8.31 6.62
C ARG A 409 4.14 -8.80 8.03
N ILE A 410 3.82 -7.88 8.92
CA ILE A 410 3.32 -8.18 10.26
C ILE A 410 1.94 -7.56 10.35
N ASP A 411 0.89 -8.39 10.29
CA ASP A 411 -0.47 -7.87 10.18
C ASP A 411 -1.52 -8.60 11.03
N HIS A 412 -2.60 -7.90 11.41
CA HIS A 412 -3.70 -8.50 12.18
C HIS A 412 -3.28 -9.22 13.47
N ASN A 413 -2.16 -8.85 14.09
CA ASN A 413 -1.71 -9.49 15.33
C ASN A 413 -2.17 -8.69 16.57
N LEU A 414 -2.23 -9.36 17.71
CA LEU A 414 -2.32 -8.73 19.02
C LEU A 414 -0.96 -8.80 19.72
N PHE A 415 -0.42 -7.66 20.12
CA PHE A 415 0.75 -7.52 20.98
C PHE A 415 0.32 -6.82 22.28
N GLU A 416 0.43 -7.49 23.41
CA GLU A 416 -0.05 -6.93 24.69
C GLU A 416 0.83 -7.26 25.89
N GLU A 417 0.80 -6.40 26.92
CA GLU A 417 1.33 -6.71 28.26
C GLU A 417 2.86 -6.88 28.30
N LYS A 418 3.56 -5.92 27.70
CA LYS A 418 5.02 -5.83 27.74
C LYS A 418 5.49 -4.90 28.84
N HIS A 419 6.34 -5.42 29.74
CA HIS A 419 6.74 -4.75 30.97
C HIS A 419 8.25 -4.67 31.20
N GLN A 420 9.06 -5.30 30.35
CA GLN A 420 10.51 -5.14 30.34
C GLN A 420 10.99 -4.32 29.14
N LEU A 421 12.23 -3.82 29.20
CA LEU A 421 12.91 -3.16 28.08
C LEU A 421 12.90 -4.04 26.81
N GLY A 422 13.14 -3.43 25.66
CA GLY A 422 12.99 -3.99 24.32
C GLY A 422 11.66 -3.54 23.66
N ASN A 423 11.43 -3.99 22.43
CA ASN A 423 10.31 -3.55 21.61
C ASN A 423 9.32 -4.69 21.33
N PHE A 424 8.08 -4.38 20.95
CA PHE A 424 7.24 -5.39 20.29
C PHE A 424 7.85 -5.75 18.94
N ILE A 425 8.13 -4.74 18.10
CA ILE A 425 8.68 -4.95 16.76
C ILE A 425 9.94 -4.10 16.56
N THR A 426 11.00 -4.72 16.05
CA THR A 426 12.19 -4.04 15.54
C THR A 426 12.41 -4.41 14.08
N ILE A 427 12.45 -3.42 13.20
CA ILE A 427 12.82 -3.60 11.79
C ILE A 427 14.23 -3.03 11.59
N ASP A 428 15.26 -3.85 11.76
CA ASP A 428 16.64 -3.44 11.51
C ASP A 428 17.00 -3.73 10.04
N GLY A 429 17.86 -4.70 9.76
CA GLY A 429 18.39 -5.01 8.44
C GLY A 429 19.84 -5.48 8.56
N SER A 430 20.69 -5.08 7.62
CA SER A 430 22.15 -5.31 7.70
C SER A 430 22.85 -4.19 8.47
N GLY A 431 24.17 -4.29 8.62
CA GLY A 431 24.98 -3.22 9.23
C GLY A 431 25.00 -1.90 8.45
N THR A 432 24.50 -1.87 7.21
CA THR A 432 24.53 -0.69 6.33
C THR A 432 23.19 -0.35 5.70
N GLN A 433 22.19 -1.23 5.79
CA GLN A 433 20.93 -1.10 5.07
C GLN A 433 19.78 -1.60 5.94
N GLN A 434 18.78 -0.75 6.15
CA GLN A 434 17.52 -1.14 6.77
C GLN A 434 16.75 -2.13 5.86
N SER A 435 16.04 -3.09 6.43
CA SER A 435 15.20 -4.05 5.71
C SER A 435 14.13 -3.32 4.88
N GLN A 436 13.97 -3.66 3.61
CA GLN A 436 13.27 -2.76 2.69
C GLN A 436 11.81 -3.16 2.45
N HIS A 437 10.90 -2.21 2.29
CA HIS A 437 9.50 -2.45 1.91
C HIS A 437 8.74 -3.38 2.87
N ASP A 438 9.14 -3.45 4.15
CA ASP A 438 8.37 -4.16 5.15
C ASP A 438 7.07 -3.41 5.47
N ARG A 439 6.02 -4.15 5.83
CA ARG A 439 4.69 -3.60 6.14
C ARG A 439 4.22 -4.06 7.51
N ILE A 440 3.77 -3.12 8.33
CA ILE A 440 3.16 -3.37 9.63
C ILE A 440 1.75 -2.80 9.60
N ASP A 441 0.73 -3.65 9.54
CA ASP A 441 -0.65 -3.19 9.34
C ASP A 441 -1.74 -3.93 10.12
N HIS A 442 -2.81 -3.23 10.53
CA HIS A 442 -3.96 -3.82 11.23
C HIS A 442 -3.62 -4.54 12.55
N ASN A 443 -2.49 -4.22 13.18
CA ASN A 443 -2.14 -4.80 14.47
C ASN A 443 -2.75 -4.00 15.62
N HIS A 444 -3.05 -4.71 16.71
CA HIS A 444 -3.40 -4.12 17.99
C HIS A 444 -2.18 -4.19 18.91
N PHE A 445 -1.58 -3.03 19.20
CA PHE A 445 -0.56 -2.87 20.23
C PHE A 445 -1.20 -2.27 21.47
N ARG A 446 -1.10 -2.94 22.62
CA ARG A 446 -1.61 -2.37 23.86
C ARG A 446 -0.77 -2.68 25.09
N ASP A 447 -0.93 -1.81 26.10
CA ASP A 447 -0.46 -2.04 27.46
C ASP A 447 1.05 -2.38 27.54
N ILE A 448 1.87 -1.58 26.84
CA ILE A 448 3.32 -1.55 27.02
C ILE A 448 3.67 -0.47 28.05
N GLY A 449 4.37 -0.84 29.12
CA GLY A 449 4.73 0.09 30.20
C GLY A 449 5.21 -0.61 31.48
N PRO A 450 5.62 0.15 32.51
CA PRO A 450 5.57 1.60 32.63
C PRO A 450 6.64 2.31 31.79
N ARG A 451 6.52 3.65 31.65
CA ARG A 451 7.46 4.49 30.88
C ARG A 451 8.90 4.35 31.39
N ALA A 452 9.76 3.80 30.55
CA ALA A 452 11.20 3.79 30.66
C ALA A 452 11.82 5.07 30.05
N ASN A 453 13.11 5.27 30.29
CA ASN A 453 13.84 6.40 29.69
C ASN A 453 14.18 6.18 28.21
N ASN A 454 14.34 4.92 27.79
CA ASN A 454 14.74 4.51 26.44
C ASN A 454 14.53 2.99 26.28
N GLU A 455 14.50 2.53 25.02
CA GLU A 455 14.46 1.12 24.59
C GLU A 455 13.15 0.39 24.90
N MET A 456 12.02 1.08 25.04
CA MET A 456 10.73 0.40 25.27
C MET A 456 9.65 0.87 24.29
N GLU A 457 10.07 1.23 23.06
CA GLU A 457 9.17 1.60 21.97
C GLU A 457 8.27 0.42 21.58
N ALA A 458 7.02 0.67 21.17
CA ALA A 458 6.19 -0.40 20.59
C ALA A 458 6.83 -0.87 19.27
N ILE A 459 7.20 0.06 18.39
CA ILE A 459 7.86 -0.21 17.12
C ILE A 459 9.12 0.62 16.97
N ARG A 460 10.20 -0.01 16.53
CA ARG A 460 11.42 0.67 16.07
C ARG A 460 11.75 0.28 14.63
N VAL A 461 11.88 1.27 13.74
CA VAL A 461 12.27 1.07 12.33
C VAL A 461 13.68 1.61 12.14
N GLY A 462 14.67 0.72 12.10
CA GLY A 462 16.09 1.03 11.97
C GLY A 462 16.75 1.45 13.29
N TRP A 463 17.98 1.95 13.17
CA TRP A 463 18.75 2.52 14.26
C TRP A 463 19.77 3.52 13.71
N SER A 464 20.41 4.29 14.61
CA SER A 464 21.27 5.42 14.22
C SER A 464 22.35 5.08 13.19
N GLY A 465 23.04 3.94 13.30
CA GLY A 465 24.11 3.56 12.37
C GLY A 465 23.66 3.27 10.93
N ILE A 466 22.38 2.95 10.73
CA ILE A 466 21.79 2.73 9.39
C ILE A 466 20.79 3.82 9.01
N SER A 467 20.75 4.93 9.75
CA SER A 467 19.76 5.99 9.57
C SER A 467 19.79 6.71 8.23
N ARG A 468 20.89 6.57 7.49
CA ARG A 468 21.05 7.13 6.13
C ARG A 468 20.59 6.17 5.02
N SER A 469 20.21 4.95 5.36
CA SER A 469 19.66 3.99 4.40
C SER A 469 18.15 4.17 4.24
N SER A 470 17.64 3.85 3.06
CA SER A 470 16.21 3.96 2.72
C SER A 470 15.50 2.65 2.99
N GLY A 471 14.45 2.75 3.79
CA GLY A 471 13.68 1.62 4.24
C GLY A 471 12.43 1.35 3.45
N PHE A 472 11.69 2.40 3.10
CA PHE A 472 10.37 2.25 2.48
C PHE A 472 9.41 1.39 3.33
N THR A 473 9.65 1.30 4.64
CA THR A 473 8.77 0.57 5.57
C THR A 473 7.46 1.35 5.69
N VAL A 474 6.34 0.64 5.65
CA VAL A 474 4.99 1.20 5.82
C VAL A 474 4.41 0.70 7.14
N VAL A 475 4.11 1.63 8.05
CA VAL A 475 3.36 1.37 9.29
C VAL A 475 1.99 1.99 9.15
N GLU A 476 0.95 1.18 8.95
CA GLU A 476 -0.38 1.71 8.65
C GLU A 476 -1.55 0.99 9.29
N SER A 477 -2.64 1.70 9.52
CA SER A 477 -3.88 1.11 10.03
C SER A 477 -3.70 0.29 11.32
N ASN A 478 -2.76 0.66 12.19
CA ASN A 478 -2.56 0.00 13.49
C ASN A 478 -3.22 0.82 14.61
N LEU A 479 -3.64 0.11 15.67
CA LEU A 479 -4.14 0.70 16.89
C LEU A 479 -3.10 0.56 18.00
N PHE A 480 -2.78 1.68 18.64
CA PHE A 480 -1.92 1.77 19.83
C PHE A 480 -2.75 2.25 21.01
N GLU A 481 -3.01 1.38 21.99
CA GLU A 481 -3.77 1.71 23.21
C GLU A 481 -2.89 1.60 24.44
N ASN A 482 -2.78 2.67 25.24
CA ASN A 482 -1.94 2.68 26.44
C ASN A 482 -0.50 2.21 26.19
N CYS A 483 0.06 2.57 25.03
CA CYS A 483 1.46 2.34 24.75
C CYS A 483 2.29 3.41 25.46
N ASP A 484 2.63 3.15 26.72
CA ASP A 484 3.26 4.09 27.64
C ASP A 484 4.73 3.74 27.92
N GLY A 485 5.32 2.79 27.18
CA GLY A 485 6.63 2.22 27.46
C GLY A 485 7.81 3.18 27.32
N ASP A 486 7.76 4.13 26.40
CA ASP A 486 8.90 4.96 26.03
C ASP A 486 8.43 6.36 25.61
N PRO A 487 9.26 7.41 25.72
CA PRO A 487 9.00 8.65 25.01
C PRO A 487 8.63 8.49 23.53
N GLU A 488 9.05 7.41 22.87
CA GLU A 488 8.77 7.10 21.47
C GLU A 488 7.87 5.85 21.38
N ILE A 489 6.57 6.04 21.10
CA ILE A 489 5.64 4.92 20.86
C ILE A 489 6.10 4.16 19.61
N VAL A 490 6.34 4.93 18.54
CA VAL A 490 6.95 4.46 17.29
C VAL A 490 8.17 5.30 17.04
N SER A 491 9.33 4.67 16.83
CA SER A 491 10.58 5.36 16.55
C SER A 491 11.17 4.97 15.20
N VAL A 492 11.04 5.88 14.24
CA VAL A 492 11.58 5.73 12.89
C VAL A 492 12.99 6.32 12.84
N LYS A 493 13.95 5.49 12.43
CA LYS A 493 15.38 5.72 12.50
C LYS A 493 16.07 5.39 11.16
N SER A 494 15.38 5.57 10.03
CA SER A 494 15.88 5.41 8.65
C SER A 494 15.14 6.35 7.68
N ASN A 495 15.57 6.41 6.41
CA ASN A 495 14.95 7.28 5.40
C ASN A 495 13.71 6.64 4.74
N ASP A 496 12.88 7.50 4.13
CA ASP A 496 11.85 7.14 3.14
C ASP A 496 10.75 6.20 3.66
N ASN A 497 10.49 6.18 4.97
CA ASN A 497 9.41 5.39 5.56
C ASN A 497 8.09 6.16 5.61
N THR A 498 6.99 5.42 5.64
CA THR A 498 5.64 5.97 5.75
C THR A 498 4.95 5.47 7.02
N VAL A 499 4.34 6.38 7.79
CA VAL A 499 3.49 6.04 8.93
C VAL A 499 2.14 6.73 8.75
N ARG A 500 1.09 5.96 8.46
CA ARG A 500 -0.22 6.52 8.07
C ARG A 500 -1.44 5.79 8.61
N TYR A 501 -2.56 6.49 8.76
CA TYR A 501 -3.85 5.89 9.13
C TYR A 501 -3.86 5.13 10.48
N ASN A 502 -2.86 5.35 11.33
CA ASN A 502 -2.80 4.71 12.63
C ASN A 502 -3.63 5.49 13.65
N THR A 503 -4.09 4.81 14.70
CA THR A 503 -4.77 5.45 15.84
C THR A 503 -3.95 5.25 17.11
N PHE A 504 -3.56 6.36 17.73
CA PHE A 504 -2.88 6.41 19.02
C PHE A 504 -3.88 6.86 20.07
N ARG A 505 -4.35 5.94 20.90
CA ARG A 505 -5.34 6.20 21.95
C ARG A 505 -4.67 6.12 23.30
N THR A 506 -4.83 7.19 24.09
CA THR A 506 -4.38 7.25 25.49
C THR A 506 -2.95 6.72 25.69
N SER A 507 -2.05 6.97 24.74
CA SER A 507 -0.68 6.44 24.75
C SER A 507 0.31 7.54 25.12
N GLN A 508 1.11 7.31 26.16
CA GLN A 508 2.08 8.27 26.68
C GLN A 508 3.40 8.20 25.89
N GLY A 509 3.55 9.10 24.92
CA GLY A 509 4.75 9.23 24.09
C GLY A 509 4.41 9.87 22.75
N VAL A 510 5.30 9.72 21.76
CA VAL A 510 5.13 10.27 20.40
C VAL A 510 5.42 9.26 19.30
N LEU A 511 4.87 9.51 18.11
CA LEU A 511 5.42 9.03 16.85
C LEU A 511 6.64 9.88 16.48
N SER A 512 7.84 9.30 16.57
CA SER A 512 9.11 10.00 16.41
C SER A 512 9.79 9.62 15.09
N GLN A 513 9.97 10.58 14.19
CA GLN A 513 11.03 10.51 13.18
C GLN A 513 12.34 10.87 13.88
N ARG A 514 12.92 9.87 14.56
CA ARG A 514 14.06 10.07 15.44
C ARG A 514 15.36 10.26 14.67
N HIS A 515 15.55 9.51 13.58
CA HIS A 515 16.68 9.63 12.65
C HIS A 515 16.23 9.37 11.21
N GLY A 516 17.04 9.81 10.24
CA GLY A 516 16.74 9.65 8.81
C GLY A 516 15.91 10.81 8.25
N ASN A 517 15.64 10.79 6.96
CA ASN A 517 15.08 11.89 6.17
C ASN A 517 13.94 11.39 5.28
N ARG A 518 13.16 12.31 4.70
CA ARG A 518 12.11 12.02 3.70
C ARG A 518 11.00 11.07 4.18
N GLY A 519 10.77 11.03 5.50
CA GLY A 519 9.62 10.31 6.07
C GLY A 519 8.29 11.00 5.78
N ALA A 520 7.23 10.21 5.60
CA ALA A 520 5.86 10.69 5.41
C ALA A 520 4.95 10.23 6.57
N PHE A 521 4.26 11.17 7.20
CA PHE A 521 3.42 10.95 8.39
C PHE A 521 2.05 11.55 8.17
N TYR A 522 1.02 10.74 7.90
CA TYR A 522 -0.26 11.30 7.50
C TYR A 522 -1.51 10.49 7.81
N GLY A 523 -2.64 11.17 7.94
CA GLY A 523 -3.92 10.52 8.23
C GLY A 523 -3.96 9.80 9.58
N ASN A 524 -3.03 10.10 10.51
CA ASN A 524 -3.00 9.46 11.83
C ASN A 524 -3.92 10.21 12.80
N PHE A 525 -4.56 9.46 13.71
CA PHE A 525 -5.40 9.99 14.78
C PHE A 525 -4.68 9.87 16.14
N PHE A 526 -4.46 10.98 16.82
CA PHE A 526 -3.89 11.03 18.16
C PHE A 526 -4.95 11.49 19.17
N LEU A 527 -5.47 10.55 19.95
CA LEU A 527 -6.60 10.75 20.86
C LEU A 527 -6.14 10.60 22.31
N GLY A 528 -5.70 11.71 22.91
CA GLY A 528 -5.11 11.73 24.25
C GLY A 528 -6.10 11.56 25.40
N GLN A 529 -7.35 11.97 25.19
CA GLN A 529 -8.42 11.98 26.21
C GLN A 529 -8.00 12.63 27.54
N GLY A 530 -7.06 13.58 27.50
CA GLY A 530 -6.53 14.26 28.69
C GLY A 530 -5.58 13.42 29.55
N LYS A 531 -5.18 12.21 29.13
CA LYS A 531 -4.17 11.40 29.85
C LYS A 531 -2.82 12.12 29.83
N ALA A 532 -2.14 12.15 30.97
CA ALA A 532 -0.87 12.85 31.17
C ALA A 532 0.24 12.34 30.23
N GLY A 533 0.96 13.25 29.58
CA GLY A 533 2.12 12.93 28.74
C GLY A 533 1.77 12.28 27.39
N THR A 534 0.51 12.30 26.98
CA THR A 534 0.10 11.94 25.62
C THR A 534 0.61 12.98 24.64
N GLY A 535 1.38 12.55 23.64
CA GLY A 535 1.94 13.41 22.60
C GLY A 535 1.49 12.96 21.20
N GLY A 536 1.96 13.67 20.18
CA GLY A 536 1.62 13.38 18.78
C GLY A 536 2.86 13.01 17.97
N ILE A 537 3.29 13.90 17.08
CA ILE A 537 4.43 13.66 16.17
C ILE A 537 5.64 14.49 16.59
N ARG A 538 6.83 13.89 16.52
CA ARG A 538 8.12 14.54 16.72
C ARG A 538 9.03 14.29 15.53
N ILE A 539 9.66 15.33 14.98
CA ILE A 539 10.55 15.19 13.82
C ILE A 539 11.94 15.81 14.01
N TYR A 540 12.93 15.09 13.48
CA TYR A 540 14.31 15.50 13.24
C TYR A 540 14.70 15.11 11.81
N GLY A 541 15.70 15.77 11.23
CA GLY A 541 16.13 15.47 9.85
C GLY A 541 15.35 16.24 8.78
N GLN A 542 15.47 15.83 7.53
CA GLN A 542 15.12 16.69 6.39
C GLN A 542 13.99 16.14 5.54
N ASP A 543 13.28 17.05 4.85
CA ASP A 543 12.35 16.75 3.75
C ASP A 543 11.15 15.89 4.15
N HIS A 544 10.70 16.02 5.41
CA HIS A 544 9.55 15.29 5.93
C HIS A 544 8.22 15.86 5.43
N LYS A 545 7.24 14.98 5.21
CA LYS A 545 5.85 15.36 4.93
C LYS A 545 4.97 14.97 6.12
N VAL A 546 4.28 15.93 6.71
CA VAL A 546 3.34 15.71 7.84
C VAL A 546 1.99 16.31 7.48
N HIS A 547 0.99 15.49 7.17
CA HIS A 547 -0.29 16.01 6.68
C HIS A 547 -1.51 15.20 7.05
N ASN A 548 -2.71 15.80 7.00
CA ASN A 548 -3.97 15.13 7.32
C ASN A 548 -4.02 14.43 8.69
N ASN A 549 -3.15 14.79 9.64
CA ASN A 549 -3.17 14.18 10.98
C ASN A 549 -4.15 14.95 11.87
N TYR A 550 -4.83 14.21 12.75
CA TYR A 550 -5.78 14.75 13.72
C TYR A 550 -5.26 14.55 15.15
N PHE A 551 -5.16 15.64 15.92
CA PHE A 551 -4.62 15.65 17.27
C PHE A 551 -5.63 16.22 18.27
N GLU A 552 -6.10 15.40 19.21
CA GLU A 552 -7.09 15.80 20.19
C GLU A 552 -6.75 15.43 21.63
N GLY A 553 -6.88 16.42 22.52
CA GLY A 553 -6.83 16.20 23.97
C GLY A 553 -5.48 15.70 24.48
N LEU A 554 -4.40 15.97 23.74
CA LEU A 554 -3.03 15.62 24.11
C LEU A 554 -2.51 16.57 25.19
N THR A 555 -1.75 16.04 26.14
CA THR A 555 -1.29 16.81 27.31
C THR A 555 0.21 16.99 27.42
N GLY A 556 0.99 16.33 26.55
CA GLY A 556 2.44 16.48 26.49
C GLY A 556 2.88 17.85 25.96
N THR A 557 4.14 18.17 26.21
CA THR A 557 4.80 19.44 25.86
C THR A 557 6.27 19.18 25.53
N GLY A 558 6.96 20.08 24.82
CA GLY A 558 8.35 19.91 24.46
C GLY A 558 8.55 18.66 23.61
N TYR A 559 9.30 17.68 24.13
CA TYR A 559 9.49 16.37 23.51
C TYR A 559 8.20 15.62 23.21
N ASP A 560 7.13 15.87 23.97
CA ASP A 560 5.84 15.16 23.87
C ASP A 560 4.70 16.09 23.37
N ALA A 561 5.00 17.23 22.72
CA ALA A 561 3.96 18.10 22.16
C ALA A 561 3.09 17.37 21.09
N ALA A 562 1.93 17.93 20.75
CA ALA A 562 1.08 17.36 19.68
C ALA A 562 1.81 17.32 18.33
N LEU A 563 2.54 18.38 17.99
CA LEU A 563 3.53 18.35 16.92
C LEU A 563 4.77 19.13 17.35
N GLN A 564 5.91 18.46 17.30
CA GLN A 564 7.21 19.06 17.54
C GLN A 564 8.06 19.04 16.27
N ILE A 565 8.68 20.18 15.99
CA ILE A 565 9.64 20.38 14.90
C ILE A 565 10.91 20.96 15.53
N ASP A 566 11.93 20.14 15.77
CA ASP A 566 13.14 20.61 16.46
C ASP A 566 14.24 21.15 15.55
N GLY A 567 15.06 22.04 16.11
CA GLY A 567 16.28 22.46 15.45
C GLY A 567 17.46 21.52 15.70
N GLY A 568 17.36 20.58 16.66
CA GLY A 568 18.41 19.60 16.88
C GLY A 568 19.68 20.16 17.54
N ASP A 569 20.60 19.26 17.90
CA ASP A 569 21.90 19.58 18.51
C ASP A 569 23.07 19.50 17.52
N VAL A 570 22.82 18.99 16.31
CA VAL A 570 23.76 18.99 15.19
C VAL A 570 23.08 19.46 13.91
N ASP A 571 23.88 20.06 13.03
CA ASP A 571 23.41 20.64 11.78
C ASP A 571 23.81 19.76 10.58
N THR A 572 24.72 20.21 9.72
CA THR A 572 25.18 19.48 8.52
C THR A 572 26.23 18.41 8.80
N SER A 573 26.75 18.35 10.03
CA SER A 573 27.72 17.34 10.46
C SER A 573 27.53 17.02 11.94
N GLY A 574 27.72 15.75 12.30
CA GLY A 574 27.52 15.26 13.67
C GLY A 574 27.50 13.74 13.73
N ALA A 575 27.36 13.20 14.94
CA ALA A 575 27.14 11.77 15.12
C ALA A 575 25.77 11.37 14.55
N LEU A 576 25.66 10.17 13.97
CA LEU A 576 24.37 9.68 13.47
C LEU A 576 23.31 9.51 14.57
N SER A 577 23.74 9.32 15.82
CA SER A 577 22.88 9.23 17.00
C SER A 577 22.39 10.59 17.53
N ALA A 578 22.90 11.69 17.00
CA ALA A 578 22.51 13.04 17.42
C ALA A 578 21.08 13.41 16.97
N HIS A 579 20.63 14.60 17.35
CA HIS A 579 19.36 15.18 16.94
C HIS A 579 19.63 16.12 15.77
N TRP A 580 19.36 15.64 14.57
CA TRP A 580 19.67 16.39 13.35
C TRP A 580 18.65 17.49 13.13
N ARG A 581 19.16 18.68 12.79
CA ARG A 581 18.35 19.87 12.50
C ARG A 581 17.29 19.60 11.45
N VAL A 582 16.07 20.08 11.71
CA VAL A 582 15.00 19.99 10.72
C VAL A 582 15.21 20.97 9.58
N TYR A 583 15.17 20.44 8.36
CA TYR A 583 15.17 21.22 7.11
C TYR A 583 13.99 20.83 6.24
N ARG A 584 13.34 21.81 5.60
CA ARG A 584 12.37 21.59 4.51
C ARG A 584 11.25 20.60 4.88
N ALA A 585 10.84 20.57 6.14
CA ALA A 585 9.65 19.83 6.53
C ALA A 585 8.41 20.55 5.97
N THR A 586 7.46 19.79 5.43
CA THR A 586 6.17 20.29 4.94
C THR A 586 5.07 19.78 5.85
N VAL A 587 4.50 20.68 6.65
CA VAL A 587 3.47 20.40 7.66
C VAL A 587 2.16 21.06 7.23
N VAL A 588 1.26 20.28 6.65
CA VAL A 588 0.09 20.83 5.95
C VAL A 588 -1.21 20.11 6.25
N ASN A 589 -2.34 20.80 6.27
CA ASN A 589 -3.66 20.17 6.43
C ASN A 589 -3.78 19.29 7.67
N ASN A 590 -3.23 19.68 8.82
CA ASN A 590 -3.43 18.97 10.09
C ASN A 590 -4.46 19.70 10.95
N THR A 591 -5.19 18.96 11.80
CA THR A 591 -6.19 19.51 12.72
C THR A 591 -5.79 19.25 14.17
N PHE A 592 -5.77 20.29 14.99
CA PHE A 592 -5.39 20.25 16.41
C PHE A 592 -6.49 20.83 17.28
N VAL A 593 -6.99 20.03 18.22
CA VAL A 593 -8.13 20.38 19.07
C VAL A 593 -7.83 20.11 20.54
N ASN A 594 -7.92 21.16 21.36
CA ASN A 594 -7.88 21.06 22.83
C ASN A 594 -6.60 20.41 23.41
N ASN A 595 -5.48 20.50 22.70
CA ASN A 595 -4.18 20.05 23.22
C ASN A 595 -3.56 21.08 24.18
N VAL A 596 -2.69 20.63 25.08
CA VAL A 596 -1.92 21.51 26.00
C VAL A 596 -0.84 22.27 25.24
N ALA A 597 -0.07 21.58 24.40
CA ALA A 597 0.83 22.17 23.41
C ALA A 597 0.47 21.61 22.03
N ASN A 598 0.25 22.52 21.06
CA ASN A 598 -0.13 22.17 19.70
C ASN A 598 1.13 22.03 18.84
N ILE A 599 1.50 23.07 18.07
CA ILE A 599 2.71 23.06 17.23
C ILE A 599 3.84 23.77 17.99
N GLU A 600 4.94 23.08 18.28
CA GLU A 600 6.14 23.66 18.89
C GLU A 600 7.36 23.60 17.95
N ILE A 601 8.00 24.75 17.75
CA ILE A 601 9.09 24.95 16.80
C ILE A 601 10.37 25.29 17.58
N GLY A 602 11.37 24.40 17.48
CA GLY A 602 12.69 24.56 18.11
C GLY A 602 12.68 24.45 19.64
N ALA A 603 11.83 23.58 20.19
CA ALA A 603 11.57 23.53 21.63
C ALA A 603 12.75 23.02 22.47
N ASN A 604 13.48 21.99 22.02
CA ASN A 604 14.32 21.21 22.93
C ASN A 604 15.83 21.44 22.78
N TYR A 605 16.34 21.73 21.57
CA TYR A 605 17.78 21.88 21.33
C TYR A 605 18.18 23.26 20.83
N SER A 606 19.48 23.58 20.81
CA SER A 606 19.99 24.95 20.62
C SER A 606 19.75 25.56 19.24
N LEU A 607 19.70 24.75 18.18
CA LEU A 607 19.48 25.20 16.82
C LEU A 607 17.99 25.46 16.57
N ALA A 608 17.65 26.16 15.48
CA ALA A 608 16.28 26.41 15.07
C ALA A 608 15.96 25.69 13.75
N PRO A 609 14.74 25.19 13.49
CA PRO A 609 14.38 24.61 12.19
C PRO A 609 14.57 25.58 11.01
N VAL A 610 14.78 25.04 9.81
CA VAL A 610 15.11 25.81 8.60
C VAL A 610 14.21 25.44 7.42
N ASP A 611 13.86 26.43 6.60
CA ASP A 611 13.23 26.32 5.29
C ASP A 611 11.99 25.41 5.26
N SER A 612 11.25 25.35 6.37
CA SER A 612 10.08 24.47 6.51
C SER A 612 8.79 25.24 6.21
N VAL A 613 7.73 24.50 5.90
CA VAL A 613 6.40 25.03 5.57
C VAL A 613 5.41 24.58 6.64
N ILE A 614 4.69 25.52 7.24
CA ILE A 614 3.51 25.29 8.07
C ILE A 614 2.33 25.92 7.34
N ALA A 615 1.51 25.12 6.65
CA ALA A 615 0.41 25.66 5.86
C ALA A 615 -0.92 24.95 6.09
N ASP A 616 -2.03 25.67 5.92
CA ASP A 616 -3.37 25.07 5.84
C ASP A 616 -3.75 24.18 7.04
N ASN A 617 -3.16 24.41 8.22
CA ASN A 617 -3.50 23.69 9.45
C ASN A 617 -4.64 24.42 10.18
N VAL A 618 -5.47 23.66 10.90
CA VAL A 618 -6.49 24.20 11.81
C VAL A 618 -6.07 23.91 13.25
N VAL A 619 -5.88 24.96 14.05
CA VAL A 619 -5.42 24.85 15.44
C VAL A 619 -6.38 25.59 16.37
N THR A 620 -6.96 24.90 17.36
CA THR A 620 -7.75 25.54 18.41
C THR A 620 -7.46 24.95 19.79
N GLY A 621 -7.46 25.81 20.81
CA GLY A 621 -7.18 25.42 22.17
C GLY A 621 -7.34 26.57 23.16
N SER A 622 -7.48 26.24 24.44
CA SER A 622 -7.85 27.19 25.50
C SER A 622 -6.69 27.73 26.33
N ARG A 623 -5.47 27.24 26.10
CA ARG A 623 -4.26 27.61 26.85
C ARG A 623 -3.02 27.62 25.95
N GLY A 624 -1.96 28.28 26.43
CA GLY A 624 -0.65 28.26 25.79
C GLY A 624 -0.58 29.06 24.48
N LYS A 625 0.41 28.73 23.66
CA LYS A 625 0.55 29.24 22.30
C LYS A 625 0.12 28.14 21.33
N LEU A 626 -0.74 28.46 20.38
CA LEU A 626 -1.26 27.50 19.40
C LEU A 626 -0.19 27.09 18.38
N ILE A 627 0.61 28.05 17.94
CA ILE A 627 1.81 27.84 17.14
C ILE A 627 2.94 28.54 17.89
N ASN A 628 3.84 27.76 18.47
CA ASN A 628 4.84 28.25 19.41
C ASN A 628 6.24 28.21 18.79
N GLU A 629 6.71 29.36 18.31
CA GLU A 629 8.14 29.58 18.02
C GLU A 629 8.90 29.70 19.35
N VAL A 630 9.35 28.56 19.90
CA VAL A 630 10.25 28.54 21.06
C VAL A 630 11.61 29.08 20.66
N ARG A 631 12.06 28.71 19.46
CA ARG A 631 13.17 29.36 18.76
C ARG A 631 12.70 29.89 17.44
N LYS A 632 13.19 31.06 17.09
CA LYS A 632 12.89 31.71 15.81
C LYS A 632 13.47 30.85 14.67
N PRO A 633 12.63 30.26 13.81
CA PRO A 633 13.10 29.48 12.68
C PRO A 633 13.69 30.37 11.57
N GLU A 634 14.50 29.77 10.70
CA GLU A 634 15.07 30.44 9.53
C GLU A 634 14.32 30.00 8.28
N GLY A 635 13.90 30.94 7.41
CA GLY A 635 13.22 30.58 6.15
C GLY A 635 11.84 29.89 6.32
N MET A 636 11.24 29.90 7.51
CA MET A 636 9.93 29.29 7.74
C MET A 636 8.83 30.01 6.96
N THR A 637 8.02 29.24 6.25
CA THR A 637 6.85 29.72 5.51
C THR A 637 5.58 29.37 6.26
N TYR A 638 4.74 30.38 6.49
CA TYR A 638 3.37 30.20 6.98
C TYR A 638 2.39 30.59 5.87
N ALA A 639 1.35 29.79 5.64
CA ALA A 639 0.30 30.09 4.66
C ALA A 639 -1.05 29.45 5.06
N GLY A 640 -2.17 30.13 4.84
CA GLY A 640 -3.53 29.58 4.96
C GLY A 640 -4.01 29.04 6.31
N ASN A 641 -3.14 28.93 7.32
CA ASN A 641 -3.46 28.36 8.62
C ASN A 641 -4.60 29.13 9.32
N ILE A 642 -5.42 28.40 10.07
CA ILE A 642 -6.37 28.94 11.04
C ILE A 642 -5.87 28.64 12.44
N ALA A 643 -5.73 29.67 13.27
CA ALA A 643 -5.37 29.51 14.67
C ALA A 643 -6.38 30.27 15.55
N TRP A 644 -7.26 29.54 16.23
CA TRP A 644 -8.33 30.09 17.06
C TRP A 644 -8.06 29.89 18.55
N PRO A 645 -7.47 30.89 19.23
CA PRO A 645 -7.28 30.83 20.66
C PRO A 645 -8.62 31.03 21.37
N THR A 646 -8.95 30.10 22.26
CA THR A 646 -10.00 30.29 23.26
C THR A 646 -9.37 30.50 24.64
N GLY A 647 -10.16 30.87 25.64
CA GLY A 647 -9.68 31.02 27.02
C GLY A 647 -8.47 31.96 27.12
N SER A 648 -7.34 31.44 27.61
CA SER A 648 -6.09 32.20 27.77
C SER A 648 -5.04 31.89 26.68
N ALA A 649 -5.42 31.17 25.62
CA ALA A 649 -4.49 30.87 24.53
C ALA A 649 -4.13 32.12 23.71
N THR A 650 -3.01 32.02 22.98
CA THR A 650 -2.59 33.00 21.97
C THR A 650 -2.08 32.27 20.73
N VAL A 651 -1.99 32.93 19.57
CA VAL A 651 -1.48 32.30 18.35
C VAL A 651 -0.01 31.93 18.50
N GLY A 652 0.85 32.83 18.97
CA GLY A 652 2.24 32.52 19.37
C GLY A 652 3.33 32.74 18.32
N VAL A 653 2.99 33.09 17.08
CA VAL A 653 3.94 33.45 16.01
C VAL A 653 3.76 34.89 15.50
N SER A 654 4.82 35.46 14.93
CA SER A 654 4.79 36.74 14.21
C SER A 654 4.96 36.50 12.71
N ALA A 655 3.87 36.09 12.05
CA ALA A 655 3.86 35.75 10.63
C ALA A 655 3.28 36.91 9.77
N PRO A 656 3.52 36.95 8.44
CA PRO A 656 2.92 37.94 7.55
C PRO A 656 1.40 38.01 7.69
N ALA A 657 0.82 39.21 7.53
CA ALA A 657 -0.62 39.39 7.65
C ALA A 657 -1.37 38.43 6.71
N GLY A 658 -2.35 37.68 7.25
CA GLY A 658 -3.15 36.72 6.48
C GLY A 658 -2.58 35.31 6.37
N SER A 659 -1.30 35.08 6.69
CA SER A 659 -0.68 33.74 6.67
C SER A 659 -1.14 32.81 7.81
N VAL A 660 -1.56 33.42 8.92
CA VAL A 660 -2.23 32.75 10.04
C VAL A 660 -3.46 33.58 10.39
N ARG A 661 -4.64 33.02 10.13
CA ARG A 661 -5.93 33.67 10.35
C ARG A 661 -6.44 33.35 11.75
N THR A 662 -6.64 34.40 12.54
CA THR A 662 -7.27 34.28 13.87
C THR A 662 -8.79 34.37 13.73
N VAL A 663 -9.41 33.28 13.29
CA VAL A 663 -10.85 33.16 13.07
C VAL A 663 -11.33 31.83 13.65
N ASP A 664 -12.53 31.80 14.23
CA ASP A 664 -13.14 30.57 14.73
C ASP A 664 -13.35 29.58 13.58
N PRO A 665 -12.72 28.39 13.57
CA PRO A 665 -12.91 27.39 12.53
C PRO A 665 -14.32 26.79 12.54
N LEU A 666 -15.17 27.10 13.53
CA LEU A 666 -16.53 26.56 13.66
C LEU A 666 -16.56 25.03 13.56
N LEU A 667 -15.59 24.38 14.22
CA LEU A 667 -15.56 22.92 14.28
C LEU A 667 -16.79 22.40 15.02
N ALA A 668 -17.44 21.39 14.47
CA ALA A 668 -18.60 20.72 15.04
C ALA A 668 -18.22 19.30 15.47
N SER A 669 -18.60 18.89 16.68
CA SER A 669 -18.41 17.50 17.09
C SER A 669 -19.46 16.61 16.45
N ASP A 670 -19.04 15.49 15.86
CA ASP A 670 -19.92 14.41 15.38
C ASP A 670 -20.16 13.32 16.44
N GLY A 671 -19.61 13.49 17.64
CA GLY A 671 -19.60 12.52 18.73
C GLY A 671 -18.26 11.79 18.90
N SER A 672 -17.53 11.56 17.80
CA SER A 672 -16.24 10.86 17.80
C SER A 672 -15.06 11.81 17.57
N LEU A 673 -15.23 12.79 16.69
CA LEU A 673 -14.22 13.77 16.27
C LEU A 673 -14.84 15.17 16.18
N TYR A 674 -13.98 16.18 16.01
CA TYR A 674 -14.36 17.53 15.60
C TYR A 674 -14.14 17.70 14.09
N ARG A 675 -15.21 18.06 13.38
CA ARG A 675 -15.30 18.19 11.92
C ARG A 675 -15.50 19.64 11.49
N ILE A 676 -15.24 19.95 10.23
CA ILE A 676 -15.50 21.27 9.65
C ILE A 676 -17.02 21.51 9.61
N GLY A 677 -17.49 22.53 10.35
CA GLY A 677 -18.89 22.94 10.35
C GLY A 677 -19.32 23.57 9.03
N ALA A 678 -20.64 23.61 8.77
CA ALA A 678 -21.18 24.04 7.47
C ALA A 678 -20.81 25.47 7.03
N GLU A 679 -20.56 26.37 7.98
CA GLU A 679 -20.20 27.78 7.74
C GLU A 679 -18.73 28.05 8.06
N SER A 680 -17.92 26.99 8.17
CA SER A 680 -16.53 27.10 8.61
C SER A 680 -15.71 27.98 7.68
N PRO A 681 -14.90 28.91 8.21
CA PRO A 681 -13.94 29.66 7.42
C PRO A 681 -12.73 28.82 6.96
N ALA A 682 -12.71 27.52 7.27
CA ALA A 682 -11.75 26.57 6.72
C ALA A 682 -12.11 26.12 5.29
N ILE A 683 -13.39 26.23 4.92
CA ILE A 683 -13.92 25.71 3.65
C ILE A 683 -13.29 26.42 2.45
N ASP A 684 -12.75 25.65 1.51
CA ASP A 684 -12.11 26.10 0.27
C ASP A 684 -11.01 27.16 0.48
N THR A 685 -10.30 27.11 1.61
CA THR A 685 -9.32 28.15 1.99
C THR A 685 -7.87 27.69 2.07
N ALA A 686 -7.58 26.41 1.79
CA ALA A 686 -6.20 25.96 1.72
C ALA A 686 -5.46 26.71 0.59
N THR A 687 -4.23 27.11 0.87
CA THR A 687 -3.46 28.08 0.09
C THR A 687 -2.31 27.46 -0.69
N GLY A 688 -2.00 26.18 -0.46
CA GLY A 688 -0.95 25.45 -1.17
C GLY A 688 -1.46 24.49 -2.24
N ASP A 689 -0.74 24.42 -3.36
CA ASP A 689 -0.82 23.31 -4.31
C ASP A 689 0.12 22.19 -3.83
N HIS A 690 -0.35 21.42 -2.85
CA HIS A 690 0.38 20.29 -2.31
C HIS A 690 -0.07 19.01 -3.02
N ALA A 691 0.44 18.77 -4.24
CA ALA A 691 0.02 17.66 -5.10
C ALA A 691 0.11 16.25 -4.46
N PHE A 692 0.89 16.09 -3.39
CA PHE A 692 0.96 14.84 -2.63
C PHE A 692 -0.17 14.65 -1.60
N VAL A 693 -1.02 15.65 -1.37
CA VAL A 693 -2.19 15.60 -0.49
C VAL A 693 -3.44 15.41 -1.36
N THR A 694 -3.77 14.17 -1.67
CA THR A 694 -4.83 13.83 -2.64
C THR A 694 -6.20 13.57 -2.00
N ASP A 695 -6.22 13.25 -0.71
CA ASP A 695 -7.41 12.99 0.08
C ASP A 695 -7.29 13.66 1.46
N ASP A 696 -8.29 13.48 2.33
CA ASP A 696 -8.38 14.07 3.67
C ASP A 696 -8.15 13.02 4.78
N MET A 697 -8.53 13.23 6.04
CA MET A 697 -8.38 12.20 7.09
C MET A 697 -9.38 11.04 6.97
N ASP A 698 -10.48 11.23 6.24
CA ASP A 698 -11.58 10.28 6.07
C ASP A 698 -11.49 9.42 4.81
N GLY A 699 -10.53 9.71 3.92
CA GLY A 699 -10.44 9.02 2.62
C GLY A 699 -11.25 9.68 1.52
N GLN A 700 -11.69 10.91 1.75
CA GLN A 700 -12.45 11.69 0.79
C GLN A 700 -11.47 12.51 -0.05
N THR A 701 -11.64 12.46 -1.37
CA THR A 701 -10.80 13.21 -2.31
C THR A 701 -10.91 14.71 -2.05
N ARG A 702 -9.76 15.39 -2.02
CA ARG A 702 -9.72 16.85 -1.98
C ARG A 702 -10.07 17.43 -3.34
N VAL A 703 -11.08 18.29 -3.39
CA VAL A 703 -11.55 18.89 -4.64
C VAL A 703 -10.83 20.21 -4.93
N VAL A 704 -11.19 20.89 -6.03
CA VAL A 704 -10.66 22.22 -6.34
C VAL A 704 -11.13 23.21 -5.27
N GLY A 705 -10.17 23.80 -4.57
CA GLY A 705 -10.40 24.56 -3.34
C GLY A 705 -10.45 23.64 -2.12
N PRO A 706 -9.33 23.02 -1.73
CA PRO A 706 -9.33 22.15 -0.56
C PRO A 706 -9.57 22.94 0.74
N ASP A 707 -10.11 22.25 1.73
CA ASP A 707 -10.31 22.80 3.06
C ASP A 707 -9.00 22.86 3.85
N ALA A 708 -8.87 23.89 4.70
CA ALA A 708 -7.82 23.92 5.71
C ALA A 708 -8.11 22.91 6.82
N GLY A 709 -7.08 22.23 7.30
CA GLY A 709 -7.18 21.15 8.29
C GLY A 709 -7.23 19.77 7.66
N ALA A 710 -7.31 18.76 8.53
CA ALA A 710 -7.25 17.35 8.14
C ALA A 710 -8.54 16.83 7.51
N ASP A 711 -9.66 17.48 7.78
CA ASP A 711 -10.99 17.15 7.24
C ASP A 711 -11.20 17.89 5.91
N GLU A 712 -11.84 17.24 4.95
CA GLU A 712 -12.44 17.90 3.78
C GLU A 712 -13.96 17.80 3.94
N ARG A 713 -14.67 18.91 3.91
CA ARG A 713 -16.12 18.89 4.04
C ARG A 713 -16.75 18.26 2.80
N SER A 714 -17.03 16.96 2.88
CA SER A 714 -17.64 16.20 1.81
C SER A 714 -18.85 15.39 2.29
N SER A 715 -19.72 15.04 1.34
CA SER A 715 -20.78 14.04 1.54
C SER A 715 -20.37 12.66 1.03
N ALA A 716 -19.14 12.49 0.54
CA ALA A 716 -18.62 11.20 0.12
C ALA A 716 -18.56 10.24 1.31
N PRO A 717 -18.63 8.91 1.09
CA PRO A 717 -18.47 7.95 2.16
C PRO A 717 -17.12 8.12 2.86
N VAL A 718 -17.15 8.09 4.20
CA VAL A 718 -15.94 8.00 5.02
C VAL A 718 -15.41 6.56 4.91
N THR A 719 -14.16 6.41 4.48
CA THR A 719 -13.49 5.10 4.34
C THR A 719 -12.38 4.90 5.37
N ARG A 720 -12.00 5.97 6.08
CA ARG A 720 -11.02 5.96 7.18
C ARG A 720 -11.60 6.62 8.42
N SER A 721 -11.36 6.03 9.57
CA SER A 721 -11.85 6.55 10.87
C SER A 721 -10.89 6.12 11.97
N PRO A 722 -10.95 6.75 13.16
CA PRO A 722 -10.15 6.30 14.29
C PRO A 722 -10.44 4.84 14.60
N LEU A 723 -9.39 4.02 14.57
CA LEU A 723 -9.48 2.59 14.78
C LEU A 723 -9.87 2.27 16.24
N THR A 724 -10.54 1.14 16.37
CA THR A 724 -10.93 0.50 17.61
C THR A 724 -10.44 -0.94 17.62
N ALA A 725 -10.54 -1.62 18.76
CA ALA A 725 -10.18 -3.03 18.87
C ALA A 725 -11.00 -3.96 17.93
N ALA A 726 -12.09 -3.47 17.33
CA ALA A 726 -12.88 -4.21 16.35
C ALA A 726 -12.32 -4.13 14.91
N ASP A 727 -11.40 -3.19 14.66
CA ASP A 727 -10.84 -2.91 13.32
C ASP A 727 -9.42 -3.49 13.15
N VAL A 728 -8.82 -4.00 14.24
CA VAL A 728 -7.46 -4.55 14.26
C VAL A 728 -7.35 -5.86 15.03
N GLY A 729 -6.24 -6.56 14.86
CA GLY A 729 -5.90 -7.76 15.62
C GLY A 729 -6.48 -9.05 15.03
N PRO A 730 -6.35 -10.18 15.75
CA PRO A 730 -6.45 -11.51 15.14
C PRO A 730 -7.87 -11.96 14.82
N SER A 731 -8.89 -11.22 15.24
CA SER A 731 -10.30 -11.54 15.02
C SER A 731 -10.94 -10.76 13.87
N VAL A 732 -10.21 -9.84 13.25
CA VAL A 732 -10.75 -8.99 12.19
C VAL A 732 -10.59 -9.69 10.85
N ALA A 733 -11.67 -9.64 10.05
CA ALA A 733 -11.81 -10.24 8.73
C ALA A 733 -10.86 -9.59 7.72
#